data_AF-A0A5B1QB59-F1
#
_entry.id   AF-A0A5B1QB59-F1
#
_cell.length_a   1.000
_cell.length_b   1.000
_cell.length_c   1.000
_cell.angle_alpha   90.00
_cell.angle_beta   90.00
_cell.angle_gamma   90.00
#
_symmetry.space_group_name_H-M   'P 1'
#
loop_
_entity.id
_entity.type
_entity.pdbx_description
1 polymer ?
#
loop_
_entity_poly.entity_id
_entity_poly.type
_entity_poly.pdbx_seq_one_letter_code
_entity_poly.pdbx_strand_id
1 'polypeptide(L)'
;MGEFSRQIIEVSRGLVKRAQAPEQAGLFAGLNPATYNPNDPFPLWVIQTIIIIAMSQFLALFLGRIRQPRVIAEVIGGVLLGPSVMGRIPGFTNAIFPKDSLPMLTLTSTIGLIFFLFLVGLEIDMRIVKRNAKASTAISVAGLVIPLGLGAALAIPLYHQFIDPSVNYGYFILFVAVAVGITAFPVLCRILTEVKLLETTVGVVVLSAGVGNDVVGWVLLALTVALVNASTGLTALWVLLTGAGFALFLLFPVRWAYVWLAKRSGSFETGQPSALMVTLTLIIILVSAFFTDIIGIHPIFGGFLAGLIIPKDNGFAISLVEKLEDFIGLLLLPQYFALSGLKTNLGLLDNGITWGYTILICVVAFFSKFLSCSIAAKSFGYNLRESGAIGALMSCKGLVELIVLNVGLSANILNTRTFSMFVLHALVLTFITTPLTLWIYPARVRTHAGAFVENRYINEKRAEDGDDQAGSSNAILKTKFAVVLDKIEQLPAAMTLTQLLQRPSKNIVPSTRTVSLAEKVSVEDTQMPSALSPTIASTPRAISIDALRLIELTERTSAVLKSQAAESLVHSDPVLSVFRTFGLLNKFSVSASLSVVSYDEFSANVADHARECGSDMVLIPWSSSTTFSEDSSSSSGVVANPFDTLFGKHSSQDQTSSIVYSQFIRRTFANTPTDVALFIDRGLTNSTSSEIHPHVFLPFFGGPDDRLALSFVVQLCTNDAITATVVRVKKVDSNDLSPMSTIEDIKGTHFPSLGHGQSLNFPDTVYGQHSTQTRLQSETADNIAWAQFTSHTTPHKAEVAHALSRVTFLEEQAVAPLHRVVDLAAQEASRESIRPLFIVTGRSRRLAAESHEVELRQLISEKRVSIGSDAAKTLGDVAAAFVATGANASLLVLQARN
;
A
#
# COMPACT_ATOMS: atom_id res chain seq x y z
N MET A 1 -38.94 64.02 46.99
CA MET A 1 -39.38 62.77 46.34
C MET A 1 -38.95 62.62 44.87
N GLY A 2 -38.55 63.69 44.14
CA GLY A 2 -38.21 63.60 42.71
C GLY A 2 -36.83 63.03 42.36
N GLU A 3 -35.80 63.27 43.19
CA GLU A 3 -34.43 62.82 42.87
C GLU A 3 -34.19 61.33 43.12
N PHE A 4 -34.80 60.77 44.18
CA PHE A 4 -34.72 59.33 44.48
C PHE A 4 -35.43 58.48 43.40
N SER A 5 -36.52 59.00 42.85
CA SER A 5 -37.23 58.37 41.72
C SER A 5 -36.37 58.37 40.44
N ARG A 6 -35.63 59.45 40.15
CA ARG A 6 -34.73 59.49 38.99
C ARG A 6 -33.55 58.54 39.12
N GLN A 7 -32.93 58.46 40.30
CA GLN A 7 -31.83 57.52 40.53
C GLN A 7 -32.29 56.06 40.46
N ILE A 8 -33.48 55.72 40.95
CA ILE A 8 -34.03 54.36 40.81
C ILE A 8 -34.40 54.06 39.34
N ILE A 9 -34.86 55.05 38.57
CA ILE A 9 -35.14 54.89 37.13
C ILE A 9 -33.84 54.77 36.32
N GLU A 10 -32.75 55.45 36.70
CA GLU A 10 -31.44 55.29 36.05
C GLU A 10 -30.76 53.97 36.43
N VAL A 11 -30.84 53.55 37.69
CA VAL A 11 -30.30 52.26 38.14
C VAL A 11 -31.14 51.10 37.58
N SER A 12 -32.45 51.24 37.45
CA SER A 12 -33.29 50.26 36.75
C SER A 12 -33.10 50.28 35.23
N ARG A 13 -32.82 51.42 34.58
CA ARG A 13 -32.33 51.46 33.18
C ARG A 13 -30.94 50.85 33.03
N GLY A 14 -30.07 50.98 34.04
CA GLY A 14 -28.75 50.35 34.10
C GLY A 14 -28.82 48.83 34.31
N LEU A 15 -29.81 48.34 35.06
CA LEU A 15 -30.08 46.91 35.28
C LEU A 15 -30.92 46.26 34.17
N VAL A 16 -31.79 47.03 33.50
CA VAL A 16 -32.55 46.60 32.29
C VAL A 16 -31.72 46.73 31.01
N LYS A 17 -30.62 47.48 31.04
CA LYS A 17 -29.42 47.11 30.27
C LYS A 17 -28.83 45.83 30.87
N ARG A 18 -29.59 44.72 30.78
CA ARG A 18 -28.97 43.41 30.55
C ARG A 18 -27.89 43.67 29.53
N ALA A 19 -26.65 43.41 29.93
CA ALA A 19 -25.47 43.59 29.11
C ALA A 19 -25.85 43.41 27.64
N GLN A 20 -25.72 44.47 26.84
CA GLN A 20 -25.58 44.32 25.40
C GLN A 20 -24.25 43.58 25.22
N ALA A 21 -24.22 42.30 25.58
CA ALA A 21 -23.30 41.36 25.03
C ALA A 21 -23.52 41.46 23.52
N PRO A 22 -22.46 41.60 22.72
CA PRO A 22 -22.60 41.63 21.26
C PRO A 22 -23.46 40.43 20.90
N GLU A 23 -24.63 40.69 20.32
CA GLU A 23 -25.61 39.63 20.09
C GLU A 23 -24.95 38.57 19.21
N GLN A 24 -24.63 37.41 19.80
CA GLN A 24 -24.57 36.14 19.08
C GLN A 24 -26.01 35.76 18.69
N ALA A 25 -26.69 36.66 18.01
CA ALA A 25 -28.03 36.48 17.49
C ALA A 25 -27.94 35.48 16.35
N GLY A 26 -28.52 34.29 16.54
CA GLY A 26 -28.56 33.27 15.49
C GLY A 26 -29.45 33.69 14.31
N LEU A 27 -29.53 32.84 13.29
CA LEU A 27 -30.37 33.03 12.10
C LEU A 27 -31.82 33.48 12.44
N PHE A 28 -32.39 32.95 13.53
CA PHE A 28 -33.74 33.25 14.00
C PHE A 28 -33.94 34.66 14.57
N ALA A 29 -32.84 35.39 14.84
CA ALA A 29 -32.86 36.79 15.24
C ALA A 29 -32.68 37.75 14.04
N GLY A 30 -32.65 37.23 12.81
CA GLY A 30 -32.60 38.02 11.57
C GLY A 30 -31.19 38.35 11.07
N LEU A 31 -30.13 37.82 11.71
CA LEU A 31 -28.76 37.97 11.22
C LEU A 31 -28.46 36.94 10.12
N ASN A 32 -27.88 37.40 9.01
CA ASN A 32 -27.45 36.53 7.92
C ASN A 32 -26.07 35.93 8.25
N PRO A 33 -25.92 34.60 8.36
CA PRO A 33 -24.64 33.97 8.69
C PRO A 33 -23.55 34.18 7.63
N ALA A 34 -23.91 34.61 6.41
CA ALA A 34 -22.97 34.93 5.34
C ALA A 34 -22.45 36.39 5.41
N THR A 35 -22.99 37.25 6.26
CA THR A 35 -22.43 38.61 6.43
C THR A 35 -21.21 38.56 7.33
N TYR A 36 -20.10 39.15 6.88
CA TYR A 36 -18.87 39.21 7.66
C TYR A 36 -19.06 40.08 8.91
N ASN A 37 -18.78 39.50 10.09
CA ASN A 37 -18.72 40.22 11.35
C ASN A 37 -17.29 40.14 11.92
N PRO A 38 -16.59 41.27 12.12
CA PRO A 38 -15.22 41.25 12.65
C PRO A 38 -15.13 40.69 14.07
N ASN A 39 -16.20 40.78 14.87
CA ASN A 39 -16.23 40.26 16.24
C ASN A 39 -16.52 38.75 16.29
N ASP A 40 -17.15 38.19 15.25
CA ASP A 40 -17.43 36.76 15.13
C ASP A 40 -17.25 36.31 13.67
N PRO A 41 -16.00 36.12 13.21
CA PRO A 41 -15.70 35.74 11.82
C PRO A 41 -15.95 34.25 11.55
N PHE A 42 -16.29 33.46 12.57
CA PHE A 42 -16.38 32.00 12.48
C PHE A 42 -17.45 31.51 11.48
N PRO A 43 -18.71 32.01 11.47
CA PRO A 43 -19.75 31.50 10.58
C PRO A 43 -19.37 31.63 9.10
N LEU A 44 -18.83 32.78 8.68
CA LEU A 44 -18.40 32.98 7.30
C LEU A 44 -17.19 32.11 6.95
N TRP A 45 -16.22 31.97 7.86
CA TRP A 45 -15.07 31.08 7.67
C TRP A 45 -15.50 29.62 7.47
N VAL A 46 -16.50 29.14 8.21
CA VAL A 46 -17.08 27.80 8.03
C VAL A 46 -17.72 27.67 6.64
N ILE A 47 -18.51 28.65 6.22
CA ILE A 47 -19.13 28.66 4.87
C ILE A 47 -18.06 28.61 3.77
N GLN A 48 -17.04 29.45 3.87
CA GLN A 48 -15.90 29.48 2.93
C GLN A 48 -15.22 28.12 2.87
N THR A 49 -14.92 27.52 4.03
CA THR A 49 -14.25 26.23 4.14
C THR A 49 -15.09 25.11 3.51
N ILE A 50 -16.40 25.06 3.77
CA ILE A 50 -17.31 24.09 3.16
C ILE A 50 -17.31 24.22 1.63
N ILE A 51 -17.41 25.45 1.10
CA ILE A 51 -17.43 25.69 -0.35
C ILE A 51 -16.11 25.27 -0.99
N ILE A 52 -14.98 25.62 -0.37
CA ILE A 52 -13.64 25.25 -0.85
C ILE A 52 -13.50 23.73 -0.93
N ILE A 53 -13.82 23.02 0.16
CA ILE A 53 -13.70 21.56 0.24
C ILE A 53 -14.65 20.88 -0.74
N ALA A 54 -15.90 21.35 -0.82
CA ALA A 54 -16.89 20.79 -1.74
C ALA A 54 -16.45 20.93 -3.19
N MET A 55 -15.95 22.11 -3.58
CA MET A 55 -15.46 22.37 -4.93
C MET A 55 -14.23 21.52 -5.26
N SER A 56 -13.23 21.49 -4.37
CA SER A 56 -12.00 20.72 -4.60
C SER A 56 -12.30 19.22 -4.72
N GLN A 57 -13.23 18.69 -3.91
CA GLN A 57 -13.54 17.27 -3.90
C GLN A 57 -14.40 16.88 -5.10
N PHE A 58 -15.33 17.74 -5.49
CA PHE A 58 -16.09 17.56 -6.73
C PHE A 58 -15.16 17.48 -7.95
N LEU A 59 -14.17 18.38 -8.06
CA LEU A 59 -13.16 18.31 -9.12
C LEU A 59 -12.28 17.07 -9.00
N ALA A 60 -11.86 16.69 -7.79
CA ALA A 60 -11.00 15.52 -7.58
C ALA A 60 -11.68 14.22 -8.05
N LEU A 61 -13.01 14.09 -7.88
CA LEU A 61 -13.77 12.94 -8.39
C LEU A 61 -13.76 12.83 -9.91
N PHE A 62 -13.71 13.96 -10.63
CA PHE A 62 -13.66 13.97 -12.10
C PHE A 62 -12.21 13.80 -12.60
N LEU A 63 -11.27 14.56 -12.03
CA LEU A 63 -9.86 14.55 -12.42
C LEU A 63 -9.18 13.22 -12.04
N GLY A 64 -9.58 12.60 -10.93
CA GLY A 64 -9.10 11.28 -10.53
C GLY A 64 -9.40 10.19 -11.58
N ARG A 65 -10.50 10.31 -12.34
CA ARG A 65 -10.77 9.39 -13.46
C ARG A 65 -9.74 9.51 -14.61
N ILE A 66 -9.06 10.64 -14.72
CA ILE A 66 -8.03 10.93 -15.73
C ILE A 66 -6.62 10.66 -15.17
N ARG A 67 -6.50 10.08 -13.96
CA ARG A 67 -5.23 9.83 -13.26
C ARG A 67 -4.43 11.11 -13.01
N GLN A 68 -5.13 12.15 -12.56
CA GLN A 68 -4.52 13.43 -12.21
C GLN A 68 -4.44 13.56 -10.69
N PRO A 69 -3.28 13.95 -10.14
CA PRO A 69 -3.12 14.15 -8.70
C PRO A 69 -4.16 15.11 -8.12
N ARG A 70 -4.70 14.77 -6.94
CA ARG A 70 -5.70 15.57 -6.22
C ARG A 70 -5.35 17.05 -6.05
N VAL A 71 -4.07 17.34 -5.90
CA VAL A 71 -3.50 18.69 -5.84
C VAL A 71 -3.96 19.58 -7.00
N ILE A 72 -4.02 19.03 -8.21
CA ILE A 72 -4.42 19.78 -9.40
C ILE A 72 -5.89 20.20 -9.27
N ALA A 73 -6.75 19.32 -8.75
CA ALA A 73 -8.14 19.63 -8.48
C ALA A 73 -8.30 20.75 -7.42
N GLU A 74 -7.45 20.78 -6.40
CA GLU A 74 -7.47 21.82 -5.37
C GLU A 74 -7.09 23.19 -5.94
N VAL A 75 -6.04 23.26 -6.75
CA VAL A 75 -5.58 24.50 -7.38
C VAL A 75 -6.58 25.00 -8.42
N ILE A 76 -7.06 24.12 -9.30
CA ILE A 76 -8.10 24.48 -10.28
C ILE A 76 -9.38 24.89 -9.55
N GLY A 77 -9.76 24.20 -8.48
CA GLY A 77 -10.91 24.57 -7.64
C GLY A 77 -10.78 25.98 -7.09
N GLY A 78 -9.59 26.36 -6.61
CA GLY A 78 -9.30 27.73 -6.20
C GLY A 78 -9.42 28.75 -7.34
N VAL A 79 -8.87 28.44 -8.52
CA VAL A 79 -8.96 29.31 -9.71
C VAL A 79 -10.42 29.49 -10.16
N LEU A 80 -11.23 28.44 -10.07
CA LEU A 80 -12.66 28.48 -10.38
C LEU A 80 -13.45 29.33 -9.38
N LEU A 81 -13.16 29.21 -8.08
CA LEU A 81 -13.75 30.05 -7.03
C LEU A 81 -13.28 31.51 -7.12
N GLY A 82 -12.12 31.74 -7.73
CA GLY A 82 -11.50 33.04 -7.93
C GLY A 82 -12.16 33.95 -8.97
N PRO A 83 -11.54 35.12 -9.24
CA PRO A 83 -12.05 36.11 -10.19
C PRO A 83 -12.07 35.60 -11.64
N SER A 84 -11.40 34.49 -11.92
CA SER A 84 -11.34 33.90 -13.26
C SER A 84 -12.68 33.30 -13.71
N VAL A 85 -13.50 32.76 -12.80
CA VAL A 85 -14.78 32.12 -13.14
C VAL A 85 -15.92 32.59 -12.22
N MET A 86 -16.03 32.07 -10.99
CA MET A 86 -17.16 32.38 -10.11
C MET A 86 -17.16 33.83 -9.62
N GLY A 87 -16.00 34.46 -9.49
CA GLY A 87 -15.92 35.88 -9.15
C GLY A 87 -16.44 36.83 -10.24
N ARG A 88 -16.79 36.33 -11.44
CA ARG A 88 -17.50 37.11 -12.47
C ARG A 88 -19.01 37.18 -12.21
N ILE A 89 -19.55 36.32 -11.34
CA ILE A 89 -20.96 36.35 -10.96
C ILE A 89 -21.18 37.57 -10.05
N PRO A 90 -22.11 38.47 -10.37
CA PRO A 90 -22.33 39.68 -9.60
C PRO A 90 -22.72 39.33 -8.16
N GLY A 91 -21.99 39.89 -7.19
CA GLY A 91 -22.23 39.69 -5.76
C GLY A 91 -21.57 38.46 -5.13
N PHE A 92 -21.08 37.49 -5.92
CA PHE A 92 -20.48 36.25 -5.37
C PHE A 92 -19.24 36.53 -4.52
N THR A 93 -18.25 37.24 -5.07
CA THR A 93 -17.00 37.54 -4.36
C THR A 93 -17.25 38.38 -3.11
N ASN A 94 -18.15 39.37 -3.18
CA ASN A 94 -18.44 40.24 -2.04
C ASN A 94 -19.22 39.51 -0.92
N ALA A 95 -20.07 38.54 -1.27
CA ALA A 95 -20.83 37.76 -0.30
C ALA A 95 -20.01 36.65 0.36
N ILE A 96 -19.21 35.92 -0.42
CA ILE A 96 -18.53 34.71 0.06
C ILE A 96 -17.07 34.97 0.43
N PHE A 97 -16.36 35.81 -0.33
CA PHE A 97 -14.94 36.12 -0.11
C PHE A 97 -14.69 37.63 0.04
N PRO A 98 -15.35 38.33 0.99
CA PRO A 98 -15.09 39.74 1.23
C PRO A 98 -13.63 39.94 1.67
N LYS A 99 -13.02 41.06 1.25
CA LYS A 99 -11.59 41.35 1.50
C LYS A 99 -11.24 41.28 2.98
N ASP A 100 -12.16 41.69 3.86
CA ASP A 100 -11.97 41.71 5.31
C ASP A 100 -11.90 40.31 5.93
N SER A 101 -12.42 39.28 5.24
CA SER A 101 -12.36 37.87 5.70
C SER A 101 -11.07 37.14 5.29
N LEU A 102 -10.34 37.67 4.29
CA LEU A 102 -9.13 37.02 3.75
C LEU A 102 -7.98 36.86 4.76
N PRO A 103 -7.74 37.77 5.73
CA PRO A 103 -6.71 37.57 6.75
C PRO A 103 -6.92 36.31 7.58
N MET A 104 -8.16 36.01 7.98
CA MET A 104 -8.48 34.79 8.74
C MET A 104 -8.23 33.53 7.90
N LEU A 105 -8.65 33.54 6.64
CA LEU A 105 -8.39 32.44 5.70
C LEU A 105 -6.88 32.27 5.44
N THR A 106 -6.13 33.37 5.38
CA THR A 106 -4.66 33.37 5.22
C THR A 106 -3.97 32.78 6.45
N LEU A 107 -4.45 33.09 7.66
CA LEU A 107 -3.92 32.51 8.89
C LEU A 107 -4.13 30.99 8.93
N THR A 108 -5.36 30.52 8.72
CA THR A 108 -5.68 29.09 8.73
C THR A 108 -4.90 28.34 7.64
N SER A 109 -4.86 28.88 6.42
CA SER A 109 -4.13 28.24 5.32
C SER A 109 -2.61 28.22 5.54
N THR A 110 -2.04 29.25 6.17
CA THR A 110 -0.61 29.27 6.53
C THR A 110 -0.29 28.22 7.60
N ILE A 111 -1.17 28.04 8.60
CA ILE A 111 -1.05 26.95 9.58
C ILE A 111 -1.09 25.60 8.87
N GLY A 112 -2.06 25.40 7.97
CA GLY A 112 -2.15 24.23 7.11
C GLY A 112 -0.88 23.94 6.33
N LEU A 113 -0.29 25.00 5.77
CA LEU A 113 0.94 24.91 5.01
C LEU A 113 2.16 24.57 5.88
N ILE A 114 2.27 25.11 7.10
CA ILE A 114 3.32 24.74 8.06
C ILE A 114 3.25 23.25 8.38
N PHE A 115 2.05 22.73 8.67
CA PHE A 115 1.85 21.32 8.94
C PHE A 115 2.08 20.43 7.72
N PHE A 116 1.70 20.89 6.53
CA PHE A 116 2.02 20.19 5.30
C PHE A 116 3.53 20.12 5.07
N LEU A 117 4.26 21.23 5.24
CA LEU A 117 5.72 21.26 5.11
C LEU A 117 6.41 20.37 6.13
N PHE A 118 5.83 20.25 7.32
CA PHE A 118 6.25 19.27 8.30
C PHE A 118 6.12 17.83 7.80
N LEU A 119 4.97 17.45 7.20
CA LEU A 119 4.82 16.12 6.57
C LEU A 119 5.85 15.91 5.45
N VAL A 120 6.10 16.93 4.63
CA VAL A 120 7.14 16.87 3.58
C VAL A 120 8.54 16.65 4.19
N GLY A 121 8.87 17.33 5.28
CA GLY A 121 10.14 17.10 6.01
C GLY A 121 10.24 15.68 6.58
N LEU A 122 9.11 15.12 7.05
CA LEU A 122 9.04 13.71 7.48
C LEU A 122 9.26 12.74 6.32
N GLU A 123 8.82 13.07 5.12
CA GLU A 123 8.96 12.21 3.93
C GLU A 123 10.41 12.09 3.42
N ILE A 124 11.28 13.07 3.66
CA ILE A 124 12.64 13.11 3.08
C ILE A 124 13.62 12.13 3.75
N ASP A 125 13.73 10.88 3.30
CA ASP A 125 14.76 9.97 3.82
C ASP A 125 16.11 10.10 3.07
N MET A 126 17.14 10.59 3.78
CA MET A 126 18.50 10.69 3.24
C MET A 126 19.16 9.32 2.98
N ARG A 127 18.64 8.21 3.52
CA ARG A 127 19.17 6.86 3.26
C ARG A 127 18.96 6.43 1.81
N ILE A 128 17.82 6.77 1.22
CA ILE A 128 17.45 6.43 -0.16
C ILE A 128 18.44 7.07 -1.15
N VAL A 129 18.99 8.24 -0.80
CA VAL A 129 19.97 8.95 -1.63
C VAL A 129 21.30 8.19 -1.77
N LYS A 130 21.68 7.35 -0.80
CA LYS A 130 23.00 6.69 -0.79
C LYS A 130 23.14 5.52 -1.77
N ARG A 131 22.07 4.78 -2.07
CA ARG A 131 22.17 3.51 -2.82
C ARG A 131 22.48 3.69 -4.31
N ASN A 132 21.98 4.77 -4.93
CA ASN A 132 22.23 5.13 -6.35
C ASN A 132 22.80 6.55 -6.50
N ALA A 133 23.62 6.97 -5.53
CA ALA A 133 24.01 8.37 -5.35
C ALA A 133 24.63 9.02 -6.60
N LYS A 134 25.46 8.31 -7.37
CA LYS A 134 26.18 8.89 -8.51
C LYS A 134 25.25 9.37 -9.63
N ALA A 135 24.37 8.51 -10.12
CA ALA A 135 23.43 8.85 -11.18
C ALA A 135 22.37 9.86 -10.70
N SER A 136 21.82 9.62 -9.50
CA SER A 136 20.81 10.50 -8.90
C SER A 136 21.33 11.94 -8.66
N THR A 137 22.54 12.08 -8.12
CA THR A 137 23.16 13.39 -7.88
C THR A 137 23.42 14.12 -9.19
N ALA A 138 23.93 13.44 -10.21
CA ALA A 138 24.17 14.08 -11.50
C ALA A 138 22.87 14.57 -12.16
N ILE A 139 21.81 13.75 -12.11
CA ILE A 139 20.48 14.14 -12.61
C ILE A 139 19.91 15.30 -11.80
N SER A 140 20.05 15.30 -10.47
CA SER A 140 19.64 16.40 -9.59
C SER A 140 20.37 17.70 -9.94
N VAL A 141 21.71 17.68 -10.04
CA VAL A 141 22.51 18.86 -10.39
C VAL A 141 22.17 19.39 -11.79
N ALA A 142 22.11 18.53 -12.80
CA ALA A 142 21.74 18.94 -14.16
C ALA A 142 20.30 19.49 -14.20
N GLY A 143 19.39 18.83 -13.49
CA GLY A 143 18.00 19.21 -13.32
C GLY A 143 17.78 20.49 -12.52
N LEU A 144 18.81 21.04 -11.88
CA LEU A 144 18.74 22.29 -11.12
C LEU A 144 19.48 23.43 -11.84
N VAL A 145 20.75 23.23 -12.19
CA VAL A 145 21.64 24.29 -12.71
C VAL A 145 21.16 24.80 -14.08
N ILE A 146 20.81 23.89 -15.00
CA ILE A 146 20.40 24.29 -16.35
C ILE A 146 19.05 25.02 -16.33
N PRO A 147 18.00 24.52 -15.65
CA PRO A 147 16.73 25.24 -15.52
C PRO A 147 16.85 26.58 -14.77
N LEU A 148 17.70 26.67 -13.73
CA LEU A 148 17.97 27.95 -13.06
C LEU A 148 18.57 28.97 -14.04
N GLY A 149 19.56 28.57 -14.83
CA GLY A 149 20.19 29.45 -15.83
C GLY A 149 19.22 29.92 -16.92
N LEU A 150 18.41 28.99 -17.46
CA LEU A 150 17.40 29.34 -18.46
C LEU A 150 16.23 30.14 -17.88
N GLY A 151 15.85 29.89 -16.63
CA GLY A 151 14.88 30.71 -15.89
C GLY A 151 15.40 32.13 -15.65
N ALA A 152 16.68 32.29 -15.29
CA ALA A 152 17.32 33.60 -15.18
C ALA A 152 17.33 34.34 -16.52
N ALA A 153 17.62 33.65 -17.64
CA ALA A 153 17.55 34.22 -18.98
C ALA A 153 16.12 34.63 -19.37
N LEU A 154 15.12 33.83 -19.03
CA LEU A 154 13.70 34.12 -19.25
C LEU A 154 13.20 35.31 -18.41
N ALA A 155 13.80 35.54 -17.25
CA ALA A 155 13.43 36.64 -16.37
C ALA A 155 13.76 38.01 -16.96
N ILE A 156 14.81 38.13 -17.77
CA ILE A 156 15.25 39.40 -18.39
C ILE A 156 14.12 40.04 -19.23
N PRO A 157 13.57 39.36 -20.26
CA PRO A 157 12.50 39.95 -21.05
C PRO A 157 11.18 40.08 -20.28
N LEU A 158 10.92 39.22 -19.27
CA LEU A 158 9.73 39.35 -18.41
C LEU A 158 9.79 40.61 -17.54
N TYR A 159 10.96 40.93 -16.99
CA TYR A 159 11.17 42.11 -16.17
C TYR A 159 10.90 43.38 -16.96
N HIS A 160 11.53 43.52 -18.14
CA HIS A 160 11.39 44.72 -18.96
C HIS A 160 9.98 44.93 -19.52
N GLN A 161 9.20 43.86 -19.70
CA GLN A 161 7.87 43.95 -20.30
C GLN A 161 6.74 44.11 -19.28
N PHE A 162 6.85 43.46 -18.10
CA PHE A 162 5.71 43.33 -17.18
C PHE A 162 5.98 43.85 -15.77
N ILE A 163 7.22 44.16 -15.40
CA ILE A 163 7.56 44.53 -14.02
C ILE A 163 7.96 46.01 -13.96
N ASP A 164 7.45 46.68 -12.93
CA ASP A 164 7.78 48.08 -12.71
C ASP A 164 9.26 48.24 -12.29
N PRO A 165 9.98 49.27 -12.79
CA PRO A 165 11.39 49.50 -12.47
C PRO A 165 11.70 49.71 -10.98
N SER A 166 10.68 49.85 -10.12
CA SER A 166 10.83 49.95 -8.67
C SER A 166 11.25 48.64 -8.00
N VAL A 167 11.00 47.49 -8.64
CA VAL A 167 11.42 46.18 -8.13
C VAL A 167 12.90 45.97 -8.41
N ASN A 168 13.67 45.43 -7.46
CA ASN A 168 15.08 45.15 -7.70
C ASN A 168 15.24 44.06 -8.79
N TYR A 169 15.93 44.42 -9.87
CA TYR A 169 16.20 43.53 -11.01
C TYR A 169 16.85 42.19 -10.60
N GLY A 170 17.84 42.22 -9.70
CA GLY A 170 18.53 41.03 -9.24
C GLY A 170 17.62 40.09 -8.45
N TYR A 171 16.76 40.64 -7.60
CA TYR A 171 15.79 39.84 -6.84
C TYR A 171 14.75 39.19 -7.74
N PHE A 172 14.26 39.92 -8.75
CA PHE A 172 13.32 39.37 -9.73
C PHE A 172 13.93 38.21 -10.53
N ILE A 173 15.16 38.37 -11.05
CA ILE A 173 15.86 37.30 -11.80
C ILE A 173 16.06 36.07 -10.93
N LEU A 174 16.59 36.25 -9.71
CA LEU A 174 16.81 35.15 -8.79
C LEU A 174 15.50 34.42 -8.50
N PHE A 175 14.43 35.17 -8.25
CA PHE A 175 13.11 34.62 -7.95
C PHE A 175 12.55 33.80 -9.13
N VAL A 176 12.57 34.34 -10.35
CA VAL A 176 12.07 33.63 -11.53
C VAL A 176 12.93 32.40 -11.86
N ALA A 177 14.26 32.51 -11.71
CA ALA A 177 15.15 31.36 -11.86
C ALA A 177 14.75 30.23 -10.91
N VAL A 178 14.59 30.55 -9.62
CA VAL A 178 14.20 29.59 -8.57
C VAL A 178 12.80 29.00 -8.85
N ALA A 179 11.82 29.82 -9.23
CA ALA A 179 10.48 29.34 -9.58
C ALA A 179 10.50 28.34 -10.75
N VAL A 180 11.25 28.64 -11.81
CA VAL A 180 11.41 27.73 -12.97
C VAL A 180 12.19 26.47 -12.59
N GLY A 181 13.23 26.60 -11.75
CA GLY A 181 14.18 25.54 -11.44
C GLY A 181 13.75 24.52 -10.38
N ILE A 182 12.80 24.82 -9.50
CA ILE A 182 12.37 23.88 -8.45
C ILE A 182 11.49 22.75 -9.03
N THR A 183 11.71 21.52 -8.54
CA THR A 183 10.83 20.34 -8.75
C THR A 183 10.14 20.02 -7.43
N ALA A 184 8.86 19.60 -7.48
CA ALA A 184 8.10 19.25 -6.28
C ALA A 184 8.14 17.74 -6.00
N PHE A 185 8.93 17.32 -5.01
CA PHE A 185 9.05 15.91 -4.61
C PHE A 185 7.70 15.26 -4.20
N PRO A 186 6.82 15.89 -3.41
CA PRO A 186 5.58 15.24 -2.97
C PRO A 186 4.64 14.89 -4.14
N VAL A 187 4.54 15.79 -5.13
CA VAL A 187 3.70 15.57 -6.32
C VAL A 187 4.32 14.51 -7.22
N LEU A 188 5.64 14.57 -7.43
CA LEU A 188 6.40 13.56 -8.16
C LEU A 188 6.18 12.16 -7.57
N CYS A 189 6.24 12.04 -6.24
CA CYS A 189 6.06 10.75 -5.58
C CYS A 189 4.63 10.22 -5.77
N ARG A 190 3.62 11.07 -5.64
CA ARG A 190 2.22 10.70 -5.94
C ARG A 190 2.04 10.22 -7.38
N ILE A 191 2.62 10.94 -8.35
CA ILE A 191 2.58 10.51 -9.77
C ILE A 191 3.27 9.15 -9.94
N LEU A 192 4.41 8.91 -9.30
CA LEU A 192 5.10 7.61 -9.37
C LEU A 192 4.28 6.48 -8.74
N THR A 193 3.59 6.75 -7.62
CA THR A 193 2.66 5.81 -6.97
C THR A 193 1.52 5.46 -7.92
N GLU A 194 0.86 6.47 -8.48
CA GLU A 194 -0.31 6.34 -9.35
C GLU A 194 0.05 5.65 -10.69
N VAL A 195 1.24 5.92 -11.21
CA VAL A 195 1.76 5.30 -12.43
C VAL A 195 2.40 3.93 -12.15
N LYS A 196 2.51 3.49 -10.88
CA LYS A 196 3.12 2.23 -10.45
C LYS A 196 4.58 2.09 -10.90
N LEU A 197 5.38 3.11 -10.63
CA LEU A 197 6.79 3.19 -11.00
C LEU A 197 7.74 3.25 -9.79
N LEU A 198 7.25 3.36 -8.55
CA LEU A 198 8.09 3.49 -7.35
C LEU A 198 9.20 2.44 -7.25
N GLU A 199 8.89 1.18 -7.61
CA GLU A 199 9.81 0.06 -7.50
C GLU A 199 10.71 -0.15 -8.73
N THR A 200 10.55 0.67 -9.78
CA THR A 200 11.40 0.58 -10.98
C THR A 200 12.73 1.28 -10.77
N THR A 201 13.75 0.93 -11.57
CA THR A 201 15.05 1.63 -11.55
C THR A 201 14.90 3.13 -11.81
N VAL A 202 14.00 3.50 -12.74
CA VAL A 202 13.61 4.88 -13.03
C VAL A 202 12.99 5.55 -11.81
N GLY A 203 12.02 4.90 -11.16
CA GLY A 203 11.34 5.44 -9.97
C GLY A 203 12.30 5.73 -8.83
N VAL A 204 13.19 4.80 -8.48
CA VAL A 204 14.17 4.96 -7.40
C VAL A 204 15.13 6.14 -7.67
N VAL A 205 15.62 6.26 -8.91
CA VAL A 205 16.54 7.35 -9.29
C VAL A 205 15.83 8.70 -9.28
N VAL A 206 14.60 8.75 -9.79
CA VAL A 206 13.76 9.94 -9.84
C VAL A 206 13.37 10.39 -8.42
N LEU A 207 12.99 9.48 -7.53
CA LEU A 207 12.72 9.80 -6.13
C LEU A 207 13.96 10.37 -5.45
N SER A 208 15.10 9.71 -5.61
CA SER A 208 16.36 10.17 -5.00
C SER A 208 16.79 11.54 -5.52
N ALA A 209 16.70 11.78 -6.84
CA ALA A 209 17.05 13.06 -7.44
C ALA A 209 16.05 14.16 -7.06
N GLY A 210 14.77 13.80 -6.95
CA GLY A 210 13.69 14.67 -6.50
C GLY A 210 13.90 15.15 -5.06
N VAL A 211 14.25 14.25 -4.14
CA VAL A 211 14.59 14.60 -2.75
C VAL A 211 15.77 15.58 -2.69
N GLY A 212 16.83 15.32 -3.45
CA GLY A 212 17.98 16.24 -3.52
C GLY A 212 17.57 17.63 -4.03
N ASN A 213 16.78 17.67 -5.10
CA ASN A 213 16.26 18.92 -5.67
C ASN A 213 15.34 19.68 -4.70
N ASP A 214 14.51 18.98 -3.92
CA ASP A 214 13.60 19.60 -2.96
C ASP A 214 14.39 20.26 -1.82
N VAL A 215 15.36 19.56 -1.24
CA VAL A 215 16.25 20.11 -0.20
C VAL A 215 16.98 21.36 -0.68
N VAL A 216 17.58 21.30 -1.87
CA VAL A 216 18.28 22.47 -2.44
C VAL A 216 17.30 23.58 -2.81
N GLY A 217 16.12 23.24 -3.32
CA GLY A 217 15.05 24.18 -3.64
C GLY A 217 14.60 24.99 -2.43
N TRP A 218 14.45 24.35 -1.27
CA TRP A 218 14.13 25.05 -0.02
C TRP A 218 15.26 25.96 0.45
N VAL A 219 16.52 25.54 0.34
CA VAL A 219 17.67 26.41 0.66
C VAL A 219 17.70 27.64 -0.26
N LEU A 220 17.49 27.45 -1.56
CA LEU A 220 17.43 28.56 -2.53
C LEU A 220 16.24 29.49 -2.30
N LEU A 221 15.08 28.93 -1.93
CA LEU A 221 13.90 29.73 -1.59
C LEU A 221 14.14 30.54 -0.32
N ALA A 222 14.67 29.92 0.74
CA ALA A 222 14.97 30.61 1.99
C ALA A 222 15.97 31.76 1.76
N LEU A 223 17.00 31.52 0.95
CA LEU A 223 17.96 32.53 0.52
C LEU A 223 17.25 33.68 -0.23
N THR A 224 16.38 33.35 -1.19
CA THR A 224 15.66 34.36 -1.99
C THR A 224 14.77 35.23 -1.11
N VAL A 225 14.02 34.62 -0.20
CA VAL A 225 13.12 35.34 0.72
C VAL A 225 13.91 36.20 1.71
N ALA A 226 15.00 35.67 2.27
CA ALA A 226 15.87 36.41 3.18
C ALA A 226 16.49 37.64 2.49
N LEU A 227 16.91 37.52 1.22
CA LEU A 227 17.45 38.62 0.44
C LEU A 227 16.40 39.70 0.13
N VAL A 228 15.15 39.29 -0.12
CA VAL A 228 14.06 40.23 -0.45
C VAL A 228 13.53 40.96 0.78
N ASN A 229 13.42 40.27 1.92
CA ASN A 229 12.92 40.86 3.16
C ASN A 229 13.96 41.75 3.86
N ALA A 230 15.23 41.60 3.51
CA ALA A 230 16.30 42.39 4.09
C ALA A 230 16.34 43.81 3.51
N SER A 231 16.39 44.80 4.39
CA SER A 231 16.53 46.21 4.00
C SER A 231 17.94 46.55 3.48
N THR A 232 18.94 45.78 3.91
CA THR A 232 20.35 45.92 3.50
C THR A 232 21.01 44.55 3.29
N GLY A 233 22.10 44.50 2.50
CA GLY A 233 22.86 43.25 2.32
C GLY A 233 23.42 42.68 3.63
N LEU A 234 23.74 43.55 4.61
CA LEU A 234 24.22 43.12 5.92
C LEU A 234 23.09 42.48 6.75
N THR A 235 21.88 43.04 6.72
CA THR A 235 20.71 42.40 7.35
C THR A 235 20.40 41.05 6.71
N ALA A 236 20.52 40.92 5.38
CA ALA A 236 20.32 39.65 4.70
C ALA A 236 21.32 38.58 5.17
N LEU A 237 22.60 38.97 5.36
CA LEU A 237 23.63 38.08 5.88
C LEU A 237 23.32 37.63 7.31
N TRP A 238 22.88 38.54 8.19
CA TRP A 238 22.49 38.19 9.56
C TRP A 238 21.27 37.25 9.58
N VAL A 239 20.23 37.54 8.79
CA VAL A 239 19.06 36.65 8.65
C VAL A 239 19.50 35.26 8.21
N LEU A 240 20.40 35.15 7.24
CA LEU A 240 20.92 33.88 6.76
C LEU A 240 21.78 33.14 7.82
N LEU A 241 22.67 33.84 8.51
CA LEU A 241 23.52 33.25 9.54
C LEU A 241 22.71 32.78 10.75
N THR A 242 21.75 33.59 11.21
CA THR A 242 20.85 33.21 12.31
C THR A 242 19.92 32.08 11.91
N GLY A 243 19.38 32.10 10.68
CA GLY A 243 18.58 31.00 10.13
C GLY A 243 19.36 29.69 10.03
N ALA A 244 20.60 29.74 9.53
CA ALA A 244 21.49 28.57 9.48
C ALA A 244 21.86 28.06 10.88
N GLY A 245 22.15 28.98 11.82
CA GLY A 245 22.39 28.65 13.22
C GLY A 245 21.19 28.00 13.90
N PHE A 246 19.97 28.50 13.63
CA PHE A 246 18.74 27.92 14.13
C PHE A 246 18.47 26.53 13.54
N ALA A 247 18.69 26.34 12.24
CA ALA A 247 18.60 25.04 11.59
C ALA A 247 19.59 24.04 12.20
N LEU A 248 20.84 24.45 12.47
CA LEU A 248 21.84 23.62 13.14
C LEU A 248 21.40 23.27 14.57
N PHE A 249 20.89 24.24 15.33
CA PHE A 249 20.38 24.01 16.69
C PHE A 249 19.23 22.99 16.71
N LEU A 250 18.32 23.07 15.74
CA LEU A 250 17.22 22.12 15.58
C LEU A 250 17.73 20.72 15.18
N LEU A 251 18.59 20.64 14.16
CA LEU A 251 19.04 19.37 13.58
C LEU A 251 19.96 18.55 14.50
N PHE A 252 20.67 19.19 15.43
CA PHE A 252 21.63 18.53 16.31
C PHE A 252 21.12 18.44 17.77
N PRO A 253 21.15 19.51 18.61
CA PRO A 253 20.64 19.47 19.98
C PRO A 253 19.20 18.98 20.13
N VAL A 254 18.26 19.59 19.40
CA VAL A 254 16.83 19.29 19.56
C VAL A 254 16.53 17.89 19.05
N ARG A 255 17.13 17.48 17.93
CA ARG A 255 17.06 16.11 17.44
C ARG A 255 17.56 15.09 18.46
N TRP A 256 18.71 15.33 19.05
CA TRP A 256 19.27 14.43 20.05
C TRP A 256 18.34 14.32 21.28
N ALA A 257 17.83 15.45 21.78
CA ALA A 257 16.89 15.47 22.90
C ALA A 257 15.56 14.76 22.56
N TYR A 258 15.03 14.98 21.36
CA TYR A 258 13.80 14.33 20.89
C TYR A 258 13.96 12.83 20.79
N VAL A 259 15.06 12.34 20.18
CA VAL A 259 15.35 10.90 20.07
C VAL A 259 15.58 10.28 21.45
N TRP A 260 16.28 10.98 22.35
CA TRP A 260 16.47 10.50 23.72
C TRP A 260 15.14 10.34 24.47
N LEU A 261 14.24 11.32 24.34
CA LEU A 261 12.92 11.25 24.96
C LEU A 261 12.04 10.17 24.31
N ALA A 262 12.12 10.02 22.99
CA ALA A 262 11.43 8.96 22.24
C ALA A 262 11.79 7.57 22.78
N LYS A 263 13.09 7.32 22.98
CA LYS A 263 13.60 6.07 23.56
C LYS A 263 13.14 5.88 24.99
N ARG A 264 13.22 6.92 25.83
CA ARG A 264 12.79 6.85 27.23
C ARG A 264 11.30 6.59 27.38
N SER A 265 10.49 7.06 26.44
CA SER A 265 9.03 6.86 26.46
C SER A 265 8.56 5.48 26.00
N GLY A 266 9.45 4.62 25.48
CA GLY A 266 9.09 3.34 24.87
C GLY A 266 8.41 3.44 23.49
N SER A 267 7.96 4.64 23.08
CA SER A 267 7.25 4.88 21.80
C SER A 267 8.05 4.47 20.57
N PHE A 268 9.39 4.46 20.66
CA PHE A 268 10.29 4.06 19.57
C PHE A 268 10.37 2.53 19.37
N GLU A 269 10.10 1.75 20.43
CA GLU A 269 10.12 0.28 20.40
C GLU A 269 8.76 -0.27 19.96
N THR A 270 7.67 0.39 20.33
CA THR A 270 6.30 0.02 19.93
C THR A 270 5.95 0.47 18.50
N GLY A 271 6.72 1.38 17.89
CA GLY A 271 6.42 1.96 16.58
C GLY A 271 5.18 2.87 16.54
N GLN A 272 4.57 3.14 17.69
CA GLN A 272 3.38 3.98 17.84
C GLN A 272 3.70 5.20 18.73
N PRO A 273 3.42 6.43 18.28
CA PRO A 273 3.70 7.63 19.07
C PRO A 273 2.70 7.75 20.23
N SER A 274 3.20 7.80 21.46
CA SER A 274 2.42 8.17 22.63
C SER A 274 1.78 9.55 22.46
N ALA A 275 0.62 9.79 23.09
CA ALA A 275 -0.08 11.08 23.06
C ALA A 275 0.83 12.25 23.49
N LEU A 276 1.72 12.03 24.46
CA LEU A 276 2.71 13.02 24.88
C LEU A 276 3.70 13.36 23.76
N MET A 277 4.11 12.36 22.99
CA MET A 277 5.08 12.54 21.90
C MET A 277 4.46 13.26 20.70
N VAL A 278 3.20 12.94 20.37
CA VAL A 278 2.44 13.71 19.37
C VAL A 278 2.29 15.17 19.81
N THR A 279 1.93 15.41 21.08
CA THR A 279 1.78 16.76 21.63
C THR A 279 3.09 17.54 21.57
N LEU A 280 4.21 16.93 21.99
CA LEU A 280 5.54 17.54 21.91
C LEU A 280 5.90 17.88 20.46
N THR A 281 5.55 17.01 19.52
CA THR A 281 5.81 17.24 18.10
C THR A 281 5.04 18.45 17.57
N LEU A 282 3.75 18.57 17.93
CA LEU A 282 2.93 19.74 17.57
C LEU A 282 3.52 21.03 18.15
N ILE A 283 3.99 21.00 19.40
CA ILE A 283 4.66 22.15 20.03
C ILE A 283 5.93 22.52 19.26
N ILE A 284 6.78 21.54 18.92
CA ILE A 284 8.02 21.78 18.15
C ILE A 284 7.71 22.42 16.79
N ILE A 285 6.68 21.94 16.09
CA ILE A 285 6.27 22.51 14.79
C ILE A 285 5.91 24.00 14.95
N LEU A 286 5.06 24.33 15.92
CA LEU A 286 4.61 25.71 16.13
C LEU A 286 5.72 26.63 16.62
N VAL A 287 6.55 26.18 17.57
CA VAL A 287 7.71 26.93 18.07
C VAL A 287 8.72 27.17 16.95
N SER A 288 8.99 26.15 16.14
CA SER A 288 9.91 26.26 15.00
C SER A 288 9.40 27.26 13.96
N ALA A 289 8.11 27.21 13.62
CA ALA A 289 7.50 28.18 12.70
C ALA A 289 7.56 29.62 13.25
N PHE A 290 7.27 29.80 14.54
CA PHE A 290 7.32 31.09 15.22
C PHE A 290 8.74 31.70 15.20
N PHE A 291 9.77 30.93 15.57
CA PHE A 291 11.14 31.44 15.55
C PHE A 291 11.64 31.76 14.14
N THR A 292 11.23 30.96 13.16
CA THR A 292 11.58 31.20 11.75
C THR A 292 11.02 32.53 11.25
N ASP A 293 9.76 32.84 11.60
CA ASP A 293 9.09 34.11 11.28
C ASP A 293 9.80 35.31 11.92
N ILE A 294 10.19 35.18 13.20
CA ILE A 294 10.95 36.23 13.92
C ILE A 294 12.29 36.54 13.25
N ILE A 295 12.97 35.50 12.72
CA ILE A 295 14.25 35.68 12.03
C ILE A 295 14.07 36.45 10.70
N GLY A 296 12.84 36.56 10.18
CA GLY A 296 12.55 37.18 8.88
C GLY A 296 12.53 36.18 7.72
N ILE A 297 12.56 34.88 8.03
CA ILE A 297 12.36 33.78 7.08
C ILE A 297 10.89 33.35 7.16
N HIS A 298 10.32 32.82 6.08
CA HIS A 298 8.92 32.42 6.10
C HIS A 298 8.63 31.28 7.11
N PRO A 299 7.53 31.34 7.91
CA PRO A 299 7.22 30.33 8.95
C PRO A 299 7.20 28.87 8.50
N ILE A 300 6.90 28.62 7.21
CA ILE A 300 6.82 27.28 6.61
C ILE A 300 8.14 26.50 6.70
N PHE A 301 9.28 27.20 6.69
CA PHE A 301 10.59 26.58 6.82
C PHE A 301 10.80 25.99 8.22
N GLY A 302 10.19 26.59 9.24
CA GLY A 302 10.19 26.05 10.59
C GLY A 302 9.45 24.71 10.67
N GLY A 303 8.29 24.59 10.01
CA GLY A 303 7.56 23.33 9.89
C GLY A 303 8.39 22.25 9.18
N PHE A 304 9.02 22.61 8.07
CA PHE A 304 9.90 21.72 7.31
C PHE A 304 11.10 21.21 8.15
N LEU A 305 11.82 22.11 8.82
CA LEU A 305 12.94 21.75 9.70
C LEU A 305 12.49 20.83 10.84
N ALA A 306 11.32 21.09 11.44
CA ALA A 306 10.76 20.22 12.48
C ALA A 306 10.51 18.79 11.96
N GLY A 307 10.11 18.62 10.70
CA GLY A 307 9.92 17.31 10.07
C GLY A 307 11.24 16.55 9.87
N LEU A 308 12.34 17.24 9.55
CA LEU A 308 13.66 16.62 9.36
C LEU A 308 14.27 16.07 10.66
N ILE A 309 13.85 16.59 11.81
CA ILE A 309 14.36 16.22 13.14
C ILE A 309 13.84 14.86 13.60
N ILE A 310 12.63 14.49 13.18
CA ILE A 310 11.95 13.30 13.69
C ILE A 310 12.62 12.02 13.16
N PRO A 311 12.88 11.03 14.04
CA PRO A 311 13.47 9.76 13.63
C PRO A 311 12.50 8.98 12.74
N LYS A 312 13.06 8.37 11.69
CA LYS A 312 12.31 7.65 10.64
C LYS A 312 12.33 6.13 10.85
N ASP A 313 13.00 5.68 11.90
CA ASP A 313 13.18 4.27 12.22
C ASP A 313 11.91 3.68 12.85
N ASN A 314 11.77 2.35 12.75
CA ASN A 314 10.73 1.55 13.42
C ASN A 314 9.28 1.98 13.14
N GLY A 315 9.01 2.66 12.01
CA GLY A 315 7.67 3.08 11.64
C GLY A 315 7.09 4.26 12.43
N PHE A 316 7.86 4.89 13.32
CA PHE A 316 7.40 6.02 14.15
C PHE A 316 6.89 7.19 13.30
N ALA A 317 7.68 7.61 12.31
CA ALA A 317 7.31 8.69 11.39
C ALA A 317 6.05 8.34 10.58
N ILE A 318 5.91 7.08 10.15
CA ILE A 318 4.74 6.60 9.40
C ILE A 318 3.47 6.76 10.24
N SER A 319 3.48 6.30 11.49
CA SER A 319 2.30 6.40 12.37
C SER A 319 1.94 7.85 12.70
N LEU A 320 2.93 8.74 12.81
CA LEU A 320 2.67 10.16 12.99
C LEU A 320 2.03 10.81 11.76
N VAL A 321 2.51 10.46 10.56
CA VAL A 321 1.90 10.89 9.29
C VAL A 321 0.47 10.39 9.20
N GLU A 322 0.20 9.11 9.47
CA GLU A 322 -1.17 8.55 9.43
C GLU A 322 -2.17 9.32 10.30
N LYS A 323 -1.74 9.84 11.47
CA LYS A 323 -2.60 10.61 12.38
C LYS A 323 -2.89 12.03 11.90
N LEU A 324 -1.99 12.63 11.12
CA LEU A 324 -2.04 14.05 10.75
C LEU A 324 -2.45 14.26 9.28
N GLU A 325 -2.13 13.31 8.41
CA GLU A 325 -2.27 13.41 6.96
C GLU A 325 -3.72 13.71 6.54
N ASP A 326 -4.71 12.99 7.07
CA ASP A 326 -6.11 13.18 6.68
C ASP A 326 -6.63 14.55 7.11
N PHE A 327 -6.27 15.01 8.31
CA PHE A 327 -6.67 16.34 8.81
C PHE A 327 -6.03 17.46 7.97
N ILE A 328 -4.73 17.37 7.70
CA ILE A 328 -4.02 18.38 6.92
C ILE A 328 -4.47 18.36 5.45
N GLY A 329 -4.57 17.17 4.86
CA GLY A 329 -4.85 16.97 3.45
C GLY A 329 -6.30 17.24 3.04
N LEU A 330 -7.30 16.89 3.88
CA LEU A 330 -8.70 17.08 3.52
C LEU A 330 -9.24 18.46 3.93
N LEU A 331 -8.76 19.03 5.04
CA LEU A 331 -9.29 20.28 5.60
C LEU A 331 -8.39 21.48 5.31
N LEU A 332 -7.10 21.41 5.67
CA LEU A 332 -6.23 22.60 5.72
C LEU A 332 -5.57 22.94 4.37
N LEU A 333 -5.09 21.95 3.63
CA LEU A 333 -4.43 22.15 2.33
C LEU A 333 -5.33 22.79 1.26
N PRO A 334 -6.59 22.35 1.07
CA PRO A 334 -7.48 22.95 0.08
C PRO A 334 -7.69 24.46 0.30
N GLN A 335 -7.69 24.91 1.55
CA GLN A 335 -7.82 26.34 1.89
C GLN A 335 -6.64 27.16 1.35
N TYR A 336 -5.41 26.62 1.39
CA TYR A 336 -4.23 27.28 0.85
C TYR A 336 -4.29 27.42 -0.68
N PHE A 337 -4.66 26.35 -1.39
CA PHE A 337 -4.79 26.40 -2.85
C PHE A 337 -5.97 27.23 -3.31
N ALA A 338 -7.06 27.25 -2.54
CA ALA A 338 -8.14 28.18 -2.76
C ALA A 338 -7.66 29.63 -2.65
N LEU A 339 -6.92 30.00 -1.59
CA LEU A 339 -6.35 31.34 -1.45
C LEU A 339 -5.42 31.70 -2.61
N SER A 340 -4.57 30.76 -3.04
CA SER A 340 -3.70 30.95 -4.20
C SER A 340 -4.52 31.20 -5.48
N GLY A 341 -5.57 30.41 -5.71
CA GLY A 341 -6.43 30.53 -6.89
C GLY A 341 -7.33 31.77 -6.88
N LEU A 342 -7.77 32.24 -5.70
CA LEU A 342 -8.47 33.52 -5.53
C LEU A 342 -7.59 34.71 -5.96
N LYS A 343 -6.25 34.59 -5.82
CA LYS A 343 -5.29 35.59 -6.32
C LYS A 343 -4.99 35.43 -7.82
N THR A 344 -5.35 34.32 -8.44
CA THR A 344 -5.13 34.07 -9.87
C THR A 344 -6.25 34.67 -10.72
N ASN A 345 -5.88 35.55 -11.66
CA ASN A 345 -6.81 36.16 -12.58
C ASN A 345 -6.39 35.90 -14.04
N LEU A 346 -6.94 34.83 -14.61
CA LEU A 346 -6.72 34.47 -16.02
C LEU A 346 -7.32 35.48 -17.00
N GLY A 347 -8.25 36.33 -16.55
CA GLY A 347 -8.76 37.44 -17.35
C GLY A 347 -7.70 38.50 -17.68
N LEU A 348 -6.58 38.54 -16.96
CA LEU A 348 -5.46 39.44 -17.23
C LEU A 348 -4.54 38.97 -18.37
N LEU A 349 -4.75 37.74 -18.87
CA LEU A 349 -4.08 37.18 -20.05
C LEU A 349 -4.94 37.47 -21.29
N ASP A 350 -5.11 38.76 -21.59
CA ASP A 350 -6.00 39.30 -22.62
C ASP A 350 -5.27 39.62 -23.94
N ASN A 351 -3.95 39.74 -23.90
CA ASN A 351 -3.12 40.18 -25.03
C ASN A 351 -2.31 39.04 -25.65
N GLY A 352 -2.09 39.10 -26.97
CA GLY A 352 -1.28 38.11 -27.71
C GLY A 352 0.18 38.04 -27.22
N ILE A 353 0.75 39.17 -26.80
CA ILE A 353 2.09 39.23 -26.20
C ILE A 353 2.13 38.44 -24.89
N THR A 354 1.13 38.63 -24.02
CA THR A 354 1.03 37.92 -22.74
C THR A 354 0.89 36.42 -22.92
N TRP A 355 0.07 35.96 -23.88
CA TRP A 355 0.00 34.55 -24.24
C TRP A 355 1.31 34.03 -24.83
N GLY A 356 2.00 34.82 -25.66
CA GLY A 356 3.33 34.49 -26.19
C GLY A 356 4.35 34.23 -25.08
N TYR A 357 4.42 35.11 -24.07
CA TYR A 357 5.28 34.89 -22.90
C TYR A 357 4.84 33.72 -22.04
N THR A 358 3.53 33.49 -21.87
CA THR A 358 3.02 32.35 -21.11
C THR A 358 3.42 31.03 -21.76
N ILE A 359 3.29 30.91 -23.09
CA ILE A 359 3.72 29.74 -23.85
C ILE A 359 5.24 29.61 -23.80
N LEU A 360 5.97 30.71 -23.92
CA LEU A 360 7.43 30.72 -23.78
C LEU A 360 7.87 30.21 -22.41
N ILE A 361 7.23 30.64 -21.32
CA ILE A 361 7.48 30.13 -19.97
C ILE A 361 7.26 28.62 -19.92
N CYS A 362 6.12 28.13 -20.45
CA CYS A 362 5.82 26.69 -20.47
C CYS A 362 6.89 25.90 -21.23
N VAL A 363 7.27 26.36 -22.43
CA VAL A 363 8.25 25.70 -23.29
C VAL A 363 9.63 25.70 -22.62
N VAL A 364 10.11 26.85 -22.14
CA VAL A 364 11.42 26.95 -21.49
C VAL A 364 11.45 26.12 -20.21
N ALA A 365 10.44 26.21 -19.36
CA ALA A 365 10.37 25.44 -18.11
C ALA A 365 10.32 23.92 -18.36
N PHE A 366 9.57 23.48 -19.38
CA PHE A 366 9.53 22.06 -19.75
C PHE A 366 10.85 21.58 -20.35
N PHE A 367 11.31 22.18 -21.45
CA PHE A 367 12.47 21.67 -22.19
C PHE A 367 13.76 21.81 -21.40
N SER A 368 13.92 22.86 -20.58
CA SER A 368 15.12 23.02 -19.74
C SER A 368 15.30 21.86 -18.77
N LYS A 369 14.23 21.43 -18.09
CA LYS A 369 14.21 20.29 -17.16
C LYS A 369 14.24 18.96 -17.87
N PHE A 370 13.42 18.80 -18.92
CA PHE A 370 13.29 17.54 -19.64
C PHE A 370 14.62 17.16 -20.29
N LEU A 371 15.25 18.05 -21.08
CA LEU A 371 16.53 17.77 -21.74
C LEU A 371 17.66 17.58 -20.71
N SER A 372 17.76 18.43 -19.69
CA SER A 372 18.88 18.34 -18.74
C SER A 372 18.89 17.01 -18.00
N CYS A 373 17.74 16.59 -17.48
CA CYS A 373 17.60 15.32 -16.77
C CYS A 373 17.70 14.11 -17.71
N SER A 374 17.14 14.17 -18.92
CA SER A 374 17.23 13.08 -19.89
C SER A 374 18.65 12.87 -20.41
N ILE A 375 19.39 13.94 -20.71
CA ILE A 375 20.79 13.86 -21.15
C ILE A 375 21.67 13.34 -20.02
N ALA A 376 21.49 13.86 -18.80
CA ALA A 376 22.20 13.37 -17.62
C ALA A 376 21.94 11.88 -17.40
N ALA A 377 20.67 11.43 -17.42
CA ALA A 377 20.35 10.01 -17.33
C ALA A 377 21.02 9.21 -18.46
N LYS A 378 21.01 9.71 -19.69
CA LYS A 378 21.61 9.01 -20.83
C LYS A 378 23.12 8.80 -20.66
N SER A 379 23.84 9.76 -20.07
CA SER A 379 25.27 9.62 -19.80
C SER A 379 25.62 8.57 -18.74
N PHE A 380 24.65 8.13 -17.93
CA PHE A 380 24.82 7.06 -16.94
C PHE A 380 24.33 5.68 -17.43
N GLY A 381 24.06 5.53 -18.73
CA GLY A 381 23.77 4.23 -19.34
C GLY A 381 22.28 3.84 -19.41
N TYR A 382 21.36 4.72 -19.04
CA TYR A 382 19.93 4.46 -19.17
C TYR A 382 19.48 4.42 -20.65
N ASN A 383 18.46 3.61 -20.94
CA ASN A 383 17.86 3.53 -22.27
C ASN A 383 17.16 4.85 -22.63
N LEU A 384 16.99 5.16 -23.93
CA LEU A 384 16.34 6.42 -24.34
C LEU A 384 14.93 6.59 -23.75
N ARG A 385 14.19 5.48 -23.59
CA ARG A 385 12.87 5.49 -22.95
C ARG A 385 12.95 5.74 -21.44
N GLU A 386 13.91 5.13 -20.76
CA GLU A 386 14.16 5.36 -19.32
C GLU A 386 14.63 6.79 -19.07
N SER A 387 15.59 7.29 -19.85
CA SER A 387 16.06 8.67 -19.81
C SER A 387 14.95 9.68 -20.10
N GLY A 388 14.10 9.41 -21.09
CA GLY A 388 12.93 10.23 -21.41
C GLY A 388 11.91 10.25 -20.27
N ALA A 389 11.66 9.10 -19.63
CA ALA A 389 10.77 9.00 -18.47
C ALA A 389 11.32 9.80 -17.27
N ILE A 390 12.62 9.69 -16.98
CA ILE A 390 13.29 10.47 -15.94
C ILE A 390 13.12 11.98 -16.19
N GLY A 391 13.32 12.43 -17.42
CA GLY A 391 13.14 13.83 -17.80
C GLY A 391 11.69 14.31 -17.65
N ALA A 392 10.72 13.51 -18.09
CA ALA A 392 9.29 13.83 -17.97
C ALA A 392 8.86 13.96 -16.51
N LEU A 393 9.26 12.99 -15.69
CA LEU A 393 8.97 12.95 -14.25
C LEU A 393 9.64 14.11 -13.49
N MET A 394 10.91 14.42 -13.77
CA MET A 394 11.63 15.54 -13.14
C MET A 394 11.06 16.92 -13.52
N SER A 395 10.38 17.03 -14.66
CA SER A 395 9.70 18.25 -15.11
C SER A 395 8.38 18.51 -14.39
N CYS A 396 7.95 17.59 -13.52
CA CYS A 396 6.77 17.74 -12.69
C CYS A 396 6.89 19.01 -11.83
N LYS A 397 5.96 19.94 -12.07
CA LYS A 397 5.70 21.06 -11.16
C LYS A 397 4.73 20.62 -10.06
N GLY A 398 4.58 21.44 -9.03
CA GLY A 398 3.69 21.05 -7.94
C GLY A 398 3.57 22.07 -6.84
N LEU A 399 3.20 21.57 -5.67
CA LEU A 399 2.80 22.37 -4.53
C LEU A 399 3.82 23.40 -4.10
N VAL A 400 5.08 22.99 -4.06
CA VAL A 400 6.20 23.85 -3.65
C VAL A 400 6.30 25.09 -4.53
N GLU A 401 6.09 24.96 -5.84
CA GLU A 401 6.17 26.10 -6.74
C GLU A 401 5.07 27.13 -6.49
N LEU A 402 3.83 26.71 -6.25
CA LEU A 402 2.75 27.63 -5.89
C LEU A 402 3.04 28.35 -4.58
N ILE A 403 3.74 27.69 -3.65
CA ILE A 403 4.21 28.34 -2.43
C ILE A 403 5.20 29.45 -2.76
N VAL A 404 6.23 29.15 -3.55
CA VAL A 404 7.19 30.15 -4.02
C VAL A 404 6.48 31.34 -4.66
N LEU A 405 5.55 31.09 -5.58
CA LEU A 405 4.80 32.12 -6.29
C LEU A 405 3.96 33.00 -5.35
N ASN A 406 3.29 32.41 -4.34
CA ASN A 406 2.52 33.18 -3.36
C ASN A 406 3.43 34.06 -2.49
N VAL A 407 4.59 33.56 -2.11
CA VAL A 407 5.59 34.33 -1.37
C VAL A 407 6.11 35.49 -2.22
N GLY A 408 6.44 35.26 -3.49
CA GLY A 408 6.88 36.31 -4.40
C GLY A 408 5.83 37.37 -4.69
N LEU A 409 4.55 36.99 -4.80
CA LEU A 409 3.44 37.92 -4.95
C LEU A 409 3.24 38.75 -3.67
N SER A 410 3.36 38.14 -2.50
CA SER A 410 3.20 38.84 -1.21
C SER A 410 4.36 39.79 -0.92
N ALA A 411 5.57 39.46 -1.42
CA ALA A 411 6.74 40.32 -1.38
C ALA A 411 6.77 41.39 -2.50
N ASN A 412 5.71 41.51 -3.30
CA ASN A 412 5.60 42.42 -4.46
C ASN A 412 6.72 42.28 -5.51
N ILE A 413 7.36 41.10 -5.60
CA ILE A 413 8.32 40.78 -6.66
C ILE A 413 7.56 40.47 -7.96
N LEU A 414 6.44 39.76 -7.83
CA LEU A 414 5.53 39.46 -8.92
C LEU A 414 4.31 40.37 -8.86
N ASN A 415 3.78 40.75 -10.01
CA ASN A 415 2.44 41.31 -10.11
C ASN A 415 1.42 40.19 -10.38
N THR A 416 0.12 40.49 -10.23
CA THR A 416 -0.95 39.51 -10.43
C THR A 416 -0.95 38.86 -11.82
N ARG A 417 -0.49 39.61 -12.84
CA ARG A 417 -0.41 39.11 -14.22
C ARG A 417 0.70 38.06 -14.37
N THR A 418 1.94 38.36 -13.97
CA THR A 418 3.05 37.40 -14.03
C THR A 418 2.82 36.21 -13.11
N PHE A 419 2.25 36.44 -11.91
CA PHE A 419 1.78 35.37 -11.04
C PHE A 419 0.81 34.43 -11.74
N SER A 420 -0.18 34.97 -12.47
CA SER A 420 -1.15 34.15 -13.20
C SER A 420 -0.52 33.37 -14.38
N MET A 421 0.48 33.95 -15.06
CA MET A 421 1.27 33.21 -16.07
C MET A 421 1.99 32.02 -15.44
N PHE A 422 2.60 32.23 -14.26
CA PHE A 422 3.35 31.16 -13.60
C PHE A 422 2.43 30.08 -12.97
N VAL A 423 1.26 30.46 -12.47
CA VAL A 423 0.27 29.47 -12.01
C VAL A 423 -0.20 28.60 -13.19
N LEU A 424 -0.43 29.21 -14.36
CA LEU A 424 -0.88 28.50 -15.55
C LEU A 424 0.19 27.54 -16.09
N HIS A 425 1.47 27.93 -16.16
CA HIS A 425 2.51 26.99 -16.59
C HIS A 425 2.64 25.81 -15.61
N ALA A 426 2.56 26.05 -14.31
CA ALA A 426 2.68 25.00 -13.31
C ALA A 426 1.58 23.96 -13.49
N LEU A 427 0.33 24.40 -13.67
CA LEU A 427 -0.82 23.52 -13.96
C LEU A 427 -0.63 22.73 -15.26
N VAL A 428 -0.21 23.40 -16.34
CA VAL A 428 -0.04 22.77 -17.66
C VAL A 428 1.06 21.70 -17.62
N LEU A 429 2.22 21.99 -17.02
CA LEU A 429 3.33 21.05 -16.97
C LEU A 429 3.00 19.82 -16.12
N THR A 430 2.43 20.00 -14.93
CA THR A 430 2.02 18.86 -14.10
C THR A 430 0.97 18.00 -14.80
N PHE A 431 -0.01 18.62 -15.47
CA PHE A 431 -1.04 17.89 -16.21
C PHE A 431 -0.46 17.05 -17.36
N ILE A 432 0.56 17.57 -18.06
CA ILE A 432 1.26 16.89 -19.16
C ILE A 432 2.19 15.78 -18.67
N THR A 433 2.81 15.91 -17.49
CA THR A 433 3.80 14.95 -16.98
C THR A 433 3.28 13.51 -16.92
N THR A 434 2.09 13.28 -16.37
CA THR A 434 1.51 11.92 -16.24
C THR A 434 1.27 11.24 -17.59
N PRO A 435 0.50 11.81 -18.54
CA PRO A 435 0.27 11.19 -19.84
C PRO A 435 1.57 11.05 -20.66
N LEU A 436 2.48 12.02 -20.58
CA LEU A 436 3.77 11.95 -21.26
C LEU A 436 4.62 10.78 -20.75
N THR A 437 4.67 10.59 -19.43
CA THR A 437 5.42 9.47 -18.82
C THR A 437 4.84 8.13 -19.24
N LEU A 438 3.51 7.99 -19.24
CA LEU A 438 2.83 6.77 -19.68
C LEU A 438 3.07 6.46 -21.17
N TRP A 439 3.18 7.49 -22.01
CA TRP A 439 3.45 7.35 -23.43
C TRP A 439 4.90 6.94 -23.71
N ILE A 440 5.87 7.55 -23.02
CA ILE A 440 7.30 7.24 -23.19
C ILE A 440 7.66 5.88 -22.56
N TYR A 441 7.07 5.53 -21.42
CA TYR A 441 7.43 4.35 -20.62
C TYR A 441 6.21 3.48 -20.26
N PRO A 442 5.66 2.76 -21.25
CA PRO A 442 4.48 1.92 -21.07
C PRO A 442 4.78 0.67 -20.21
N ALA A 443 3.74 0.11 -19.59
CA ALA A 443 3.83 -0.98 -18.60
C ALA A 443 4.63 -2.21 -19.07
N ARG A 444 4.62 -2.52 -20.37
CA ARG A 444 5.31 -3.68 -20.96
C ARG A 444 6.84 -3.60 -20.94
N VAL A 445 7.41 -2.40 -20.71
CA VAL A 445 8.85 -2.12 -20.85
C VAL A 445 9.49 -1.81 -19.48
N ARG A 446 8.71 -1.91 -18.40
CA ARG A 446 9.14 -1.55 -17.05
C ARG A 446 10.09 -2.61 -16.49
N THR A 447 11.26 -2.16 -16.02
CA THR A 447 12.25 -3.00 -15.36
C THR A 447 12.19 -2.75 -13.84
N HIS A 448 11.77 -3.76 -13.08
CA HIS A 448 11.69 -3.70 -11.62
C HIS A 448 13.10 -3.71 -11.01
N ALA A 449 13.36 -2.81 -10.05
CA ALA A 449 14.70 -2.59 -9.50
C ALA A 449 15.23 -3.78 -8.67
N GLY A 450 14.35 -4.63 -8.13
CA GLY A 450 14.71 -5.84 -7.39
C GLY A 450 15.53 -6.83 -8.22
N ALA A 451 15.23 -6.93 -9.51
CA ALA A 451 15.90 -7.86 -10.42
C ALA A 451 17.38 -7.55 -10.67
N PHE A 452 17.89 -6.34 -10.38
CA PHE A 452 19.28 -5.97 -10.69
C PHE A 452 20.26 -6.17 -9.52
N VAL A 453 19.81 -5.97 -8.27
CA VAL A 453 20.65 -6.17 -7.08
C VAL A 453 20.69 -7.65 -6.69
N GLU A 454 19.55 -8.34 -6.80
CA GLU A 454 19.42 -9.75 -6.46
C GLU A 454 20.14 -10.65 -7.47
N ASN A 455 20.09 -10.35 -8.78
CA ASN A 455 20.81 -11.14 -9.79
C ASN A 455 22.34 -11.10 -9.62
N ARG A 456 22.90 -10.10 -8.94
CA ARG A 456 24.33 -10.04 -8.65
C ARG A 456 24.68 -10.91 -7.45
N TYR A 457 23.87 -10.85 -6.39
CA TYR A 457 24.05 -11.65 -5.18
C TYR A 457 23.73 -13.14 -5.42
N ILE A 458 22.67 -13.43 -6.20
CA ILE A 458 22.33 -14.79 -6.64
C ILE A 458 23.38 -15.35 -7.59
N ASN A 459 23.95 -14.56 -8.52
CA ASN A 459 25.03 -15.07 -9.38
C ASN A 459 26.33 -15.30 -8.61
N GLU A 460 26.65 -14.48 -7.60
CA GLU A 460 27.79 -14.73 -6.71
C GLU A 460 27.56 -15.99 -5.86
N LYS A 461 26.35 -16.19 -5.34
CA LYS A 461 26.00 -17.38 -4.56
C LYS A 461 25.84 -18.66 -5.39
N ARG A 462 25.37 -18.57 -6.65
CA ARG A 462 25.36 -19.68 -7.63
C ARG A 462 26.75 -20.03 -8.16
N ALA A 463 27.71 -19.10 -8.09
CA ALA A 463 29.10 -19.39 -8.42
C ALA A 463 29.82 -20.10 -7.26
N GLU A 464 29.35 -19.93 -6.01
CA GLU A 464 29.87 -20.60 -4.82
C GLU A 464 29.18 -21.94 -4.53
N ASP A 465 27.86 -22.04 -4.71
CA ASP A 465 27.11 -23.29 -4.63
C ASP A 465 27.03 -23.92 -6.03
N GLY A 466 27.94 -24.87 -6.28
CA GLY A 466 28.03 -25.61 -7.53
C GLY A 466 26.68 -26.12 -8.07
N ASP A 467 26.56 -26.04 -9.39
CA ASP A 467 25.42 -26.37 -10.21
C ASP A 467 24.99 -27.85 -10.09
N ASP A 468 24.16 -28.15 -9.07
CA ASP A 468 23.43 -29.41 -8.92
C ASP A 468 21.92 -29.21 -9.25
N GLN A 469 21.62 -28.62 -10.41
CA GLN A 469 20.27 -28.65 -10.97
C GLN A 469 20.23 -29.15 -12.41
N ALA A 470 20.25 -30.48 -12.54
CA ALA A 470 19.62 -31.15 -13.68
C ALA A 470 19.02 -32.50 -13.26
N GLY A 471 17.71 -32.48 -12.97
CA GLY A 471 16.85 -33.68 -13.05
C GLY A 471 16.46 -34.34 -11.72
N SER A 472 15.52 -33.75 -10.98
CA SER A 472 14.73 -34.50 -9.98
C SER A 472 13.26 -34.06 -10.03
N SER A 473 12.60 -34.34 -11.14
CA SER A 473 11.17 -34.13 -11.36
C SER A 473 10.26 -35.01 -10.48
N ASN A 474 10.81 -35.81 -9.55
CA ASN A 474 10.09 -36.82 -8.76
C ASN A 474 10.36 -36.74 -7.24
N ALA A 475 10.69 -35.56 -6.70
CA ALA A 475 10.72 -35.40 -5.25
C ALA A 475 9.28 -35.31 -4.71
N ILE A 476 8.75 -36.43 -4.22
CA ILE A 476 7.41 -36.54 -3.60
C ILE A 476 7.23 -35.55 -2.44
N LEU A 477 8.32 -35.15 -1.78
CA LEU A 477 8.31 -34.30 -0.58
C LEU A 477 8.77 -32.87 -0.92
N LYS A 478 7.90 -31.90 -0.66
CA LYS A 478 8.20 -30.46 -0.78
C LYS A 478 8.91 -29.96 0.46
N THR A 479 9.89 -29.05 0.30
CA THR A 479 10.72 -28.57 1.42
C THR A 479 10.75 -27.06 1.55
N LYS A 480 10.48 -26.33 0.46
CA LYS A 480 10.48 -24.87 0.44
C LYS A 480 9.06 -24.34 0.29
N PHE A 481 8.57 -23.61 1.29
CA PHE A 481 7.22 -23.04 1.27
C PHE A 481 7.27 -21.52 1.36
N ALA A 482 6.48 -20.84 0.53
CA ALA A 482 6.23 -19.40 0.66
C ALA A 482 4.87 -19.17 1.31
N VAL A 483 4.82 -18.46 2.45
CA VAL A 483 3.58 -18.13 3.18
C VAL A 483 3.24 -16.67 2.92
N VAL A 484 2.06 -16.40 2.38
CA VAL A 484 1.60 -15.03 2.09
C VAL A 484 0.82 -14.49 3.30
N LEU A 485 1.22 -13.33 3.81
CA LEU A 485 0.59 -12.66 4.95
C LEU A 485 0.23 -11.22 4.56
N ASP A 486 -1.06 -10.93 4.44
CA ASP A 486 -1.60 -9.59 4.23
C ASP A 486 -2.12 -9.01 5.55
N LYS A 487 -2.94 -9.79 6.26
CA LYS A 487 -3.58 -9.38 7.52
C LYS A 487 -3.04 -10.14 8.72
N ILE A 488 -3.11 -9.53 9.91
CA ILE A 488 -2.74 -10.21 11.16
C ILE A 488 -3.67 -11.40 11.47
N GLU A 489 -4.91 -11.34 11.02
CA GLU A 489 -5.92 -12.41 11.16
C GLU A 489 -5.51 -13.73 10.48
N GLN A 490 -4.59 -13.67 9.52
CA GLN A 490 -4.08 -14.84 8.80
C GLN A 490 -2.98 -15.57 9.58
N LEU A 491 -2.43 -14.95 10.63
CA LEU A 491 -1.31 -15.50 11.37
C LEU A 491 -1.62 -16.84 12.06
N PRO A 492 -2.76 -17.03 12.75
CA PRO A 492 -3.12 -18.34 13.32
C PRO A 492 -3.22 -19.43 12.25
N ALA A 493 -3.79 -19.08 11.10
CA ALA A 493 -3.97 -19.98 9.98
C ALA A 493 -2.62 -20.39 9.34
N ALA A 494 -1.67 -19.45 9.23
CA ALA A 494 -0.30 -19.74 8.81
C ALA A 494 0.46 -20.60 9.83
N MET A 495 0.31 -20.32 11.13
CA MET A 495 0.96 -21.08 12.21
C MET A 495 0.46 -22.52 12.28
N THR A 496 -0.85 -22.73 12.23
CA THR A 496 -1.46 -24.07 12.25
C THR A 496 -0.97 -24.90 11.07
N LEU A 497 -1.03 -24.37 9.85
CA LEU A 497 -0.58 -25.08 8.66
C LEU A 497 0.92 -25.40 8.68
N THR A 498 1.76 -24.46 9.14
CA THR A 498 3.20 -24.70 9.25
C THR A 498 3.56 -25.67 10.38
N GLN A 499 2.74 -25.76 11.42
CA GLN A 499 2.85 -26.79 12.46
C GLN A 499 2.50 -28.18 11.93
N LEU A 500 1.47 -28.30 11.08
CA LEU A 500 1.12 -29.59 10.45
C LEU A 500 2.26 -30.14 9.57
N LEU A 501 3.05 -29.24 8.97
CA LEU A 501 4.22 -29.60 8.16
C LEU A 501 5.42 -30.06 8.99
N GLN A 502 5.46 -29.82 10.31
CA GLN A 502 6.61 -30.18 11.13
C GLN A 502 6.72 -31.69 11.36
N ARG A 503 7.97 -32.14 11.42
CA ARG A 503 8.31 -33.50 11.85
C ARG A 503 8.63 -33.45 13.35
N PRO A 504 8.00 -34.26 14.21
CA PRO A 504 8.39 -34.30 15.62
C PRO A 504 9.86 -34.73 15.72
N SER A 505 10.72 -33.86 16.27
CA SER A 505 12.11 -34.20 16.54
C SER A 505 12.12 -35.29 17.61
N LYS A 506 12.49 -36.54 17.26
CA LYS A 506 12.88 -37.52 18.28
C LYS A 506 13.94 -36.87 19.17
N ASN A 507 13.66 -36.81 20.48
CA ASN A 507 14.51 -36.23 21.50
C ASN A 507 15.98 -36.66 21.29
N ILE A 508 16.80 -35.77 20.72
CA ILE A 508 18.25 -35.88 20.82
C ILE A 508 18.54 -35.51 22.27
N VAL A 509 18.80 -36.53 23.09
CA VAL A 509 19.39 -36.35 24.42
C VAL A 509 20.62 -35.46 24.25
N PRO A 510 20.72 -34.30 24.91
CA PRO A 510 21.88 -33.44 24.74
C PRO A 510 23.07 -34.15 25.38
N SER A 511 24.00 -34.65 24.56
CA SER A 511 25.32 -35.01 25.04
C SER A 511 26.01 -33.71 25.46
N THR A 512 26.24 -33.62 26.76
CA THR A 512 26.93 -32.54 27.45
C THR A 512 28.29 -32.30 26.81
N ARG A 513 28.42 -31.30 25.95
CA ARG A 513 29.72 -30.72 25.59
C ARG A 513 29.99 -29.55 26.51
N THR A 514 30.71 -29.83 27.58
CA THR A 514 31.38 -28.85 28.44
C THR A 514 32.27 -27.97 27.57
N VAL A 515 31.95 -26.67 27.51
CA VAL A 515 32.81 -25.65 26.92
C VAL A 515 33.91 -25.34 27.94
N SER A 516 35.12 -25.84 27.70
CA SER A 516 36.33 -25.38 28.38
C SER A 516 36.96 -24.25 27.59
N LEU A 517 36.97 -23.04 28.18
CA LEU A 517 37.85 -21.94 27.77
C LEU A 517 39.32 -22.32 28.01
N ALA A 518 40.18 -22.23 26.98
CA ALA A 518 41.59 -21.85 27.10
C ALA A 518 42.28 -21.65 25.73
N GLU A 519 42.72 -20.42 25.49
CA GLU A 519 44.09 -20.03 25.11
C GLU A 519 44.66 -20.16 23.65
N LYS A 520 44.82 -18.97 23.04
CA LYS A 520 45.91 -18.38 22.21
C LYS A 520 46.71 -19.17 21.14
N VAL A 521 46.61 -18.63 19.91
CA VAL A 521 47.66 -18.13 18.97
C VAL A 521 48.92 -18.97 18.71
N SER A 522 49.13 -19.38 17.44
CA SER A 522 50.31 -19.06 16.59
C SER A 522 50.24 -19.76 15.22
N VAL A 523 51.20 -19.43 14.35
CA VAL A 523 51.16 -19.32 12.89
C VAL A 523 51.96 -20.44 12.20
N GLU A 524 51.57 -20.73 10.95
CA GLU A 524 52.32 -21.35 9.83
C GLU A 524 52.57 -22.87 9.72
N ASP A 525 52.50 -23.28 8.44
CA ASP A 525 53.07 -24.43 7.74
C ASP A 525 52.32 -25.78 7.57
N THR A 526 51.82 -25.95 6.33
CA THR A 526 52.26 -26.96 5.35
C THR A 526 51.91 -28.45 5.58
N GLN A 527 51.30 -29.03 4.52
CA GLN A 527 51.17 -30.44 4.13
C GLN A 527 50.05 -31.32 4.74
N MET A 528 49.18 -31.79 3.84
CA MET A 528 48.24 -32.91 4.04
C MET A 528 48.96 -34.20 4.45
N PRO A 529 48.26 -35.07 5.18
CA PRO A 529 47.97 -36.37 4.58
C PRO A 529 46.50 -36.80 4.68
N SER A 530 46.10 -37.50 3.63
CA SER A 530 44.87 -38.27 3.42
C SER A 530 44.43 -39.13 4.61
N ALA A 531 43.15 -39.07 4.99
CA ALA A 531 42.43 -40.22 5.52
C ALA A 531 40.90 -39.99 5.57
N LEU A 532 40.17 -40.93 4.95
CA LEU A 532 38.82 -41.39 5.28
C LEU A 532 37.66 -40.39 5.08
N SER A 533 37.00 -40.55 3.93
CA SER A 533 35.65 -40.07 3.66
C SER A 533 34.69 -40.52 4.76
N PRO A 534 34.03 -39.62 5.52
CA PRO A 534 32.85 -40.01 6.26
C PRO A 534 31.70 -40.08 5.24
N THR A 535 31.11 -41.25 5.08
CA THR A 535 29.85 -41.43 4.37
C THR A 535 28.86 -40.40 4.93
N ILE A 536 28.53 -39.37 4.15
CA ILE A 536 27.54 -38.36 4.51
C ILE A 536 26.20 -39.09 4.55
N ALA A 537 25.80 -39.55 5.74
CA ALA A 537 24.42 -39.87 6.01
C ALA A 537 23.65 -38.56 5.82
N SER A 538 22.88 -38.46 4.72
CA SER A 538 22.09 -37.28 4.39
C SER A 538 21.18 -36.95 5.57
N THR A 539 21.47 -35.87 6.28
CA THR A 539 20.53 -35.30 7.24
C THR A 539 19.24 -34.97 6.48
N PRO A 540 18.04 -35.28 7.04
CA PRO A 540 16.79 -34.94 6.38
C PRO A 540 16.74 -33.43 6.16
N ARG A 541 16.51 -32.98 4.92
CA ARG A 541 16.42 -31.56 4.57
C ARG A 541 15.37 -30.88 5.45
N ALA A 542 15.79 -29.90 6.25
CA ALA A 542 14.89 -29.12 7.08
C ALA A 542 13.92 -28.31 6.22
N ILE A 543 12.68 -28.19 6.66
CA ILE A 543 11.67 -27.36 6.01
C ILE A 543 12.08 -25.90 6.16
N SER A 544 12.14 -25.18 5.05
CA SER A 544 12.38 -23.74 5.03
C SER A 544 11.11 -23.02 4.64
N ILE A 545 10.69 -22.06 5.47
CA ILE A 545 9.52 -21.23 5.22
C ILE A 545 9.99 -19.82 4.93
N ASP A 546 9.46 -19.23 3.86
CA ASP A 546 9.64 -17.82 3.54
C ASP A 546 8.31 -17.08 3.69
N ALA A 547 8.25 -16.10 4.57
CA ALA A 547 7.03 -15.35 4.87
C ALA A 547 7.02 -14.03 4.10
N LEU A 548 6.12 -13.91 3.13
CA LEU A 548 5.91 -12.70 2.34
C LEU A 548 4.81 -11.84 2.97
N ARG A 549 5.19 -10.70 3.53
CA ARG A 549 4.26 -9.68 4.04
C ARG A 549 3.86 -8.72 2.92
N LEU A 550 2.58 -8.74 2.53
CA LEU A 550 2.02 -7.78 1.56
C LEU A 550 1.37 -6.61 2.30
N ILE A 551 1.64 -5.38 1.84
CA ILE A 551 1.00 -4.16 2.33
C ILE A 551 0.48 -3.39 1.13
N GLU A 552 -0.79 -2.96 1.17
CA GLU A 552 -1.37 -2.18 0.08
C GLU A 552 -0.77 -0.77 0.01
N LEU A 553 -0.25 -0.44 -1.17
CA LEU A 553 0.19 0.90 -1.54
C LEU A 553 -1.04 1.74 -1.93
N THR A 554 -1.43 2.66 -1.04
CA THR A 554 -2.48 3.65 -1.31
C THR A 554 -1.89 4.97 -1.82
N GLU A 555 -2.73 5.89 -2.29
CA GLU A 555 -2.30 7.25 -2.68
C GLU A 555 -1.85 8.14 -1.50
N ARG A 556 -1.89 7.58 -0.28
CA ARG A 556 -1.50 8.27 0.95
C ARG A 556 0.02 8.43 1.07
N THR A 557 0.46 9.54 1.60
CA THR A 557 1.88 9.82 1.88
C THR A 557 2.45 8.84 2.90
N SER A 558 1.65 8.39 3.85
CA SER A 558 1.99 7.29 4.76
C SER A 558 2.31 5.97 4.04
N ALA A 559 1.59 5.64 2.96
CA ALA A 559 1.84 4.42 2.18
C ALA A 559 3.12 4.54 1.34
N VAL A 560 3.39 5.72 0.79
CA VAL A 560 4.68 6.05 0.14
C VAL A 560 5.84 5.85 1.11
N LEU A 561 5.72 6.39 2.34
CA LEU A 561 6.74 6.24 3.36
C LEU A 561 6.97 4.78 3.75
N LYS A 562 5.90 3.97 3.82
CA LYS A 562 6.01 2.51 4.01
C LYS A 562 6.80 1.83 2.90
N SER A 563 6.51 2.16 1.64
CA SER A 563 7.25 1.61 0.48
C SER A 563 8.73 1.97 0.53
N GLN A 564 9.05 3.22 0.89
CA GLN A 564 10.43 3.67 1.06
C GLN A 564 11.17 3.01 2.23
N ALA A 565 10.46 2.73 3.32
CA ALA A 565 11.00 2.14 4.53
C ALA A 565 10.86 0.60 4.60
N ALA A 566 10.43 -0.06 3.52
CA ALA A 566 10.08 -1.48 3.51
C ALA A 566 11.17 -2.38 4.11
N GLU A 567 12.44 -2.13 3.76
CA GLU A 567 13.61 -2.88 4.26
C GLU A 567 13.78 -2.76 5.78
N SER A 568 13.54 -1.57 6.36
CA SER A 568 13.55 -1.37 7.81
C SER A 568 12.32 -1.98 8.49
N LEU A 569 11.16 -1.95 7.82
CA LEU A 569 9.90 -2.46 8.35
C LEU A 569 9.88 -3.99 8.48
N VAL A 570 10.64 -4.72 7.64
CA VAL A 570 10.78 -6.18 7.73
C VAL A 570 11.19 -6.65 9.13
N HIS A 571 11.96 -5.85 9.87
CA HIS A 571 12.42 -6.21 11.23
C HIS A 571 11.47 -5.74 12.33
N SER A 572 10.72 -4.66 12.11
CA SER A 572 9.80 -4.09 13.10
C SER A 572 8.34 -4.51 12.91
N ASP A 573 7.99 -5.16 11.79
CA ASP A 573 6.62 -5.59 11.53
C ASP A 573 6.18 -6.64 12.58
N PRO A 574 5.07 -6.39 13.30
CA PRO A 574 4.64 -7.27 14.38
C PRO A 574 4.23 -8.64 13.87
N VAL A 575 3.65 -8.74 12.67
CA VAL A 575 3.18 -10.02 12.12
C VAL A 575 4.35 -10.90 11.73
N LEU A 576 5.35 -10.33 11.05
CA LEU A 576 6.60 -11.03 10.73
C LEU A 576 7.40 -11.40 11.99
N SER A 577 7.45 -10.52 12.99
CA SER A 577 8.17 -10.78 14.24
C SER A 577 7.55 -11.95 15.02
N VAL A 578 6.22 -11.97 15.13
CA VAL A 578 5.51 -13.08 15.78
C VAL A 578 5.70 -14.38 14.99
N PHE A 579 5.63 -14.34 13.66
CA PHE A 579 5.83 -15.54 12.83
C PHE A 579 7.27 -16.08 12.88
N ARG A 580 8.29 -15.21 12.89
CA ARG A 580 9.70 -15.59 13.10
C ARG A 580 9.90 -16.22 14.48
N THR A 581 9.31 -15.62 15.51
CA THR A 581 9.38 -16.14 16.89
C THR A 581 8.73 -17.52 16.98
N PHE A 582 7.59 -17.71 16.32
CA PHE A 582 6.96 -19.02 16.20
C PHE A 582 7.85 -20.04 15.49
N GLY A 583 8.52 -19.66 14.40
CA GLY A 583 9.52 -20.52 13.73
C GLY A 583 10.68 -20.92 14.64
N LEU A 584 11.22 -19.97 15.40
CA LEU A 584 12.28 -20.22 16.38
C LEU A 584 11.84 -21.20 17.47
N LEU A 585 10.64 -21.01 18.04
CA LEU A 585 10.07 -21.88 19.07
C LEU A 585 9.84 -23.31 18.57
N ASN A 586 9.50 -23.46 17.28
CA ASN A 586 9.19 -24.73 16.66
C ASN A 586 10.34 -25.32 15.82
N LYS A 587 11.56 -24.75 15.92
CA LYS A 587 12.80 -25.25 15.29
C LYS A 587 12.75 -25.37 13.76
N PHE A 588 12.11 -24.43 13.07
CA PHE A 588 12.20 -24.30 11.61
C PHE A 588 12.65 -22.91 11.20
N SER A 589 13.30 -22.79 10.03
CA SER A 589 13.80 -21.51 9.55
C SER A 589 12.68 -20.70 8.90
N VAL A 590 12.51 -19.46 9.36
CA VAL A 590 11.60 -18.47 8.77
C VAL A 590 12.42 -17.33 8.18
N SER A 591 12.54 -17.33 6.87
CA SER A 591 12.89 -16.11 6.13
C SER A 591 11.65 -15.21 6.08
N ALA A 592 11.84 -13.90 5.99
CA ALA A 592 10.71 -12.99 5.90
C ALA A 592 11.06 -11.77 5.04
N SER A 593 10.15 -11.47 4.13
CA SER A 593 10.20 -10.39 3.15
C SER A 593 8.95 -9.52 3.29
N LEU A 594 9.03 -8.26 2.87
CA LEU A 594 7.91 -7.32 2.90
C LEU A 594 7.85 -6.56 1.59
N SER A 595 6.67 -6.52 0.97
CA SER A 595 6.42 -5.78 -0.27
C SER A 595 5.25 -4.83 -0.10
N VAL A 596 5.40 -3.61 -0.61
CA VAL A 596 4.40 -2.53 -0.54
C VAL A 596 3.98 -2.17 -1.96
N VAL A 597 2.92 -2.82 -2.45
CA VAL A 597 2.48 -2.75 -3.86
C VAL A 597 0.99 -2.45 -3.96
N SER A 598 0.52 -2.05 -5.14
CA SER A 598 -0.92 -1.85 -5.35
C SER A 598 -1.66 -3.20 -5.27
N TYR A 599 -2.92 -3.18 -4.85
CA TYR A 599 -3.71 -4.41 -4.68
C TYR A 599 -3.74 -5.30 -5.94
N ASP A 600 -3.79 -4.67 -7.13
CA ASP A 600 -3.78 -5.39 -8.40
C ASP A 600 -2.50 -6.21 -8.65
N GLU A 601 -1.38 -5.77 -8.09
CA GLU A 601 -0.05 -6.35 -8.29
C GLU A 601 0.27 -7.43 -7.25
N PHE A 602 -0.54 -7.60 -6.21
CA PHE A 602 -0.32 -8.61 -5.17
C PHE A 602 -0.06 -9.99 -5.76
N SER A 603 -0.90 -10.43 -6.70
CA SER A 603 -0.75 -11.74 -7.35
C SER A 603 0.53 -11.90 -8.17
N ALA A 604 0.96 -10.85 -8.88
CA ALA A 604 2.18 -10.87 -9.66
C ALA A 604 3.41 -10.89 -8.74
N ASN A 605 3.38 -10.10 -7.66
CA ASN A 605 4.43 -10.06 -6.67
C ASN A 605 4.60 -11.39 -5.94
N VAL A 606 3.50 -12.07 -5.58
CA VAL A 606 3.53 -13.43 -5.03
C VAL A 606 4.18 -14.41 -6.02
N ALA A 607 3.85 -14.31 -7.32
CA ALA A 607 4.42 -15.18 -8.35
C ALA A 607 5.93 -14.93 -8.58
N ASP A 608 6.35 -13.67 -8.58
CA ASP A 608 7.75 -13.30 -8.73
C ASP A 608 8.55 -13.70 -7.48
N HIS A 609 8.04 -13.45 -6.28
CA HIS A 609 8.67 -13.87 -5.03
C HIS A 609 8.82 -15.40 -4.93
N ALA A 610 7.79 -16.16 -5.30
CA ALA A 610 7.86 -17.62 -5.34
C ALA A 610 8.93 -18.12 -6.33
N ARG A 611 9.16 -17.41 -7.44
CA ARG A 611 10.20 -17.71 -8.44
C ARG A 611 11.59 -17.36 -7.91
N GLU A 612 11.73 -16.21 -7.25
CA GLU A 612 13.00 -15.73 -6.67
C GLU A 612 13.51 -16.64 -5.56
N CYS A 613 12.62 -17.06 -4.66
CA CYS A 613 12.97 -17.92 -3.52
C CYS A 613 13.05 -19.41 -3.89
N GLY A 614 12.63 -19.76 -5.11
CA GLY A 614 12.56 -21.14 -5.58
C GLY A 614 11.63 -21.99 -4.72
N SER A 615 10.46 -21.45 -4.36
CA SER A 615 9.49 -22.12 -3.50
C SER A 615 8.85 -23.31 -4.21
N ASP A 616 8.70 -24.46 -3.53
CA ASP A 616 8.03 -25.63 -4.08
C ASP A 616 6.50 -25.45 -4.09
N MET A 617 5.98 -24.66 -3.13
CA MET A 617 4.55 -24.39 -2.96
C MET A 617 4.30 -23.04 -2.26
N VAL A 618 3.25 -22.33 -2.68
CA VAL A 618 2.75 -21.11 -2.05
C VAL A 618 1.56 -21.42 -1.16
N LEU A 619 1.55 -20.88 0.05
CA LEU A 619 0.56 -21.05 1.09
C LEU A 619 -0.19 -19.73 1.28
N ILE A 620 -1.50 -19.75 1.04
CA ILE A 620 -2.39 -18.58 1.19
C ILE A 620 -3.37 -18.87 2.35
N PRO A 621 -3.13 -18.33 3.54
CA PRO A 621 -4.11 -18.37 4.64
C PRO A 621 -5.31 -17.45 4.34
N TRP A 622 -6.51 -17.96 4.54
CA TRP A 622 -7.78 -17.24 4.41
C TRP A 622 -8.55 -17.32 5.75
N SER A 623 -8.69 -16.18 6.44
CA SER A 623 -9.44 -16.10 7.70
C SER A 623 -10.96 -16.10 7.43
N SER A 624 -11.68 -16.97 8.14
CA SER A 624 -13.14 -17.15 8.02
C SER A 624 -13.99 -15.97 8.52
N SER A 625 -13.39 -14.97 9.18
CA SER A 625 -14.04 -13.75 9.66
C SER A 625 -14.71 -12.92 8.54
N THR A 626 -14.34 -13.17 7.28
CA THR A 626 -14.70 -12.30 6.14
C THR A 626 -15.78 -12.83 5.21
N THR A 627 -16.30 -14.06 5.39
CA THR A 627 -17.12 -14.70 4.34
C THR A 627 -18.36 -15.47 4.80
N PHE A 628 -18.46 -15.86 6.08
CA PHE A 628 -19.55 -16.72 6.54
C PHE A 628 -20.23 -16.12 7.77
N SER A 629 -21.17 -15.21 7.52
CA SER A 629 -22.16 -14.85 8.54
C SER A 629 -23.06 -16.05 8.76
N GLU A 630 -22.81 -16.82 9.82
CA GLU A 630 -23.83 -17.72 10.36
C GLU A 630 -24.99 -16.87 10.87
N ASP A 631 -26.17 -17.00 10.25
CA ASP A 631 -27.44 -16.60 10.88
C ASP A 631 -27.63 -17.50 12.12
N SER A 632 -26.99 -17.13 13.22
CA SER A 632 -27.11 -17.80 14.51
C SER A 632 -28.42 -17.40 15.18
N SER A 633 -29.53 -17.91 14.66
CA SER A 633 -30.80 -17.99 15.40
C SER A 633 -30.78 -19.17 16.39
N SER A 634 -29.78 -19.21 17.28
CA SER A 634 -29.74 -20.16 18.39
C SER A 634 -29.27 -19.47 19.67
N SER A 635 -30.25 -19.04 20.45
CA SER A 635 -30.25 -18.68 21.86
C SER A 635 -28.98 -19.00 22.67
N SER A 636 -28.24 -17.96 23.04
CA SER A 636 -27.65 -17.82 24.39
C SER A 636 -27.26 -16.35 24.62
N GLY A 637 -27.75 -15.80 25.74
CA GLY A 637 -27.81 -14.37 25.98
C GLY A 637 -26.44 -13.69 26.18
N VAL A 638 -26.11 -12.80 25.24
CA VAL A 638 -25.30 -11.61 25.51
C VAL A 638 -26.04 -10.45 24.86
N VAL A 639 -26.30 -9.40 25.64
CA VAL A 639 -27.10 -8.24 25.25
C VAL A 639 -26.48 -7.57 24.02
N ALA A 640 -27.10 -7.76 22.85
CA ALA A 640 -26.79 -6.98 21.66
C ALA A 640 -27.19 -5.52 21.90
N ASN A 641 -26.29 -4.59 21.60
CA ASN A 641 -26.47 -3.18 21.86
C ASN A 641 -27.53 -2.61 20.90
N PRO A 642 -28.57 -1.90 21.37
CA PRO A 642 -29.70 -1.44 20.55
C PRO A 642 -29.35 -0.35 19.51
N PHE A 643 -28.08 0.06 19.43
CA PHE A 643 -27.56 0.98 18.40
C PHE A 643 -27.02 0.26 17.15
N ASP A 644 -26.68 -1.03 17.22
CA ASP A 644 -26.16 -1.79 16.07
C ASP A 644 -27.24 -2.07 15.03
N THR A 645 -28.52 -2.12 15.42
CA THR A 645 -29.64 -2.33 14.48
C THR A 645 -30.11 -1.03 13.80
N LEU A 646 -29.75 0.14 14.33
CA LEU A 646 -30.21 1.45 13.84
C LEU A 646 -29.14 2.17 13.00
N PHE A 647 -27.86 1.87 13.21
CA PHE A 647 -26.73 2.38 12.41
C PHE A 647 -25.90 1.28 11.72
N GLY A 648 -26.04 0.01 12.12
CA GLY A 648 -25.46 -1.13 11.42
C GLY A 648 -26.33 -1.57 10.26
N LYS A 649 -26.36 -0.75 9.20
CA LYS A 649 -26.62 -1.31 7.86
C LYS A 649 -25.54 -2.35 7.62
N HIS A 650 -25.93 -3.61 7.36
CA HIS A 650 -25.05 -4.62 6.74
C HIS A 650 -24.11 -3.93 5.76
N SER A 651 -22.82 -3.91 6.10
CA SER A 651 -21.80 -3.13 5.41
C SER A 651 -21.66 -3.68 3.99
N SER A 652 -22.19 -2.96 3.01
CA SER A 652 -21.84 -3.13 1.59
C SER A 652 -20.32 -3.05 1.33
N GLN A 653 -19.56 -2.58 2.32
CA GLN A 653 -18.10 -2.50 2.38
C GLN A 653 -17.41 -3.86 2.65
N ASP A 654 -18.03 -4.76 3.43
CA ASP A 654 -17.46 -6.10 3.71
C ASP A 654 -17.71 -7.09 2.56
N GLN A 655 -18.81 -6.92 1.82
CA GLN A 655 -19.04 -7.65 0.58
C GLN A 655 -18.05 -7.24 -0.52
N THR A 656 -17.68 -5.96 -0.60
CA THR A 656 -16.68 -5.53 -1.59
C THR A 656 -15.28 -6.04 -1.24
N SER A 657 -14.90 -6.06 0.04
CA SER A 657 -13.58 -6.55 0.46
C SER A 657 -13.40 -8.07 0.23
N SER A 658 -14.44 -8.88 0.46
CA SER A 658 -14.41 -10.33 0.20
C SER A 658 -14.37 -10.70 -1.29
N ILE A 659 -15.06 -9.95 -2.16
CA ILE A 659 -14.98 -10.09 -3.62
C ILE A 659 -13.56 -9.76 -4.11
N VAL A 660 -13.02 -8.63 -3.67
CA VAL A 660 -11.68 -8.17 -4.04
C VAL A 660 -10.61 -9.18 -3.60
N TYR A 661 -10.75 -9.76 -2.39
CA TYR A 661 -9.87 -10.82 -1.90
C TYR A 661 -9.98 -12.14 -2.68
N SER A 662 -11.19 -12.55 -3.03
CA SER A 662 -11.43 -13.71 -3.90
C SER A 662 -10.76 -13.53 -5.27
N GLN A 663 -10.78 -12.31 -5.82
CA GLN A 663 -10.10 -11.99 -7.08
C GLN A 663 -8.58 -12.09 -6.95
N PHE A 664 -8.00 -11.60 -5.86
CA PHE A 664 -6.56 -11.76 -5.59
C PHE A 664 -6.17 -13.25 -5.59
N ILE A 665 -6.86 -14.09 -4.83
CA ILE A 665 -6.56 -15.53 -4.76
C ILE A 665 -6.63 -16.18 -6.15
N ARG A 666 -7.68 -15.88 -6.93
CA ARG A 666 -7.83 -16.41 -8.30
C ARG A 666 -6.72 -15.97 -9.23
N ARG A 667 -6.26 -14.72 -9.14
CA ARG A 667 -5.10 -14.25 -9.92
C ARG A 667 -3.81 -14.94 -9.50
N THR A 668 -3.62 -15.18 -8.20
CA THR A 668 -2.46 -15.92 -7.68
C THR A 668 -2.46 -17.35 -8.22
N PHE A 669 -3.59 -18.04 -8.14
CA PHE A 669 -3.76 -19.36 -8.77
C PHE A 669 -3.45 -19.39 -10.28
N ALA A 670 -3.70 -18.31 -11.01
CA ALA A 670 -3.46 -18.24 -12.45
C ALA A 670 -2.01 -17.90 -12.82
N ASN A 671 -1.35 -17.05 -12.02
CA ASN A 671 -0.07 -16.44 -12.37
C ASN A 671 1.14 -17.11 -11.71
N THR A 672 0.94 -17.83 -10.60
CA THR A 672 2.04 -18.44 -9.84
C THR A 672 2.63 -19.65 -10.58
N PRO A 673 3.97 -19.75 -10.73
CA PRO A 673 4.62 -20.84 -11.47
C PRO A 673 4.74 -22.16 -10.68
N THR A 674 4.35 -22.16 -9.41
CA THR A 674 4.51 -23.25 -8.44
C THR A 674 3.13 -23.70 -7.92
N ASP A 675 3.10 -24.80 -7.18
CA ASP A 675 1.85 -25.30 -6.61
C ASP A 675 1.29 -24.30 -5.58
N VAL A 676 -0.03 -24.14 -5.50
CA VAL A 676 -0.67 -23.18 -4.59
C VAL A 676 -1.64 -23.91 -3.67
N ALA A 677 -1.56 -23.62 -2.37
CA ALA A 677 -2.48 -24.13 -1.36
C ALA A 677 -3.18 -22.97 -0.65
N LEU A 678 -4.51 -22.98 -0.70
CA LEU A 678 -5.38 -22.04 -0.01
C LEU A 678 -5.92 -22.71 1.25
N PHE A 679 -5.59 -22.18 2.43
CA PHE A 679 -5.97 -22.74 3.70
C PHE A 679 -7.03 -21.87 4.39
N ILE A 680 -8.15 -22.46 4.76
CA ILE A 680 -9.29 -21.80 5.37
C ILE A 680 -9.41 -22.33 6.79
N ASP A 681 -9.09 -21.48 7.75
CA ASP A 681 -9.17 -21.85 9.16
C ASP A 681 -10.59 -21.63 9.70
N ARG A 682 -11.21 -22.70 10.19
CA ARG A 682 -12.52 -22.71 10.84
C ARG A 682 -12.45 -22.97 12.35
N GLY A 683 -11.28 -22.76 12.97
CA GLY A 683 -11.16 -22.76 14.44
C GLY A 683 -10.69 -24.09 15.04
N LEU A 684 -9.71 -24.72 14.39
CA LEU A 684 -8.95 -25.89 14.92
C LEU A 684 -8.38 -25.68 16.34
N THR A 685 -8.29 -24.44 16.80
CA THR A 685 -7.60 -24.01 18.03
C THR A 685 -8.48 -23.91 19.27
N ASN A 686 -9.80 -24.17 19.17
CA ASN A 686 -10.70 -24.12 20.34
C ASN A 686 -10.68 -25.39 21.22
N SER A 687 -9.97 -26.44 20.82
CA SER A 687 -9.82 -27.66 21.64
C SER A 687 -8.69 -27.51 22.66
N THR A 688 -9.02 -27.56 23.95
CA THR A 688 -8.11 -27.34 25.10
C THR A 688 -7.14 -28.49 25.41
N SER A 689 -6.92 -29.44 24.50
CA SER A 689 -6.06 -30.62 24.73
C SER A 689 -4.62 -30.39 24.28
N SER A 690 -3.64 -30.72 25.13
CA SER A 690 -2.19 -30.53 24.90
C SER A 690 -1.60 -31.26 23.69
N GLU A 691 -2.31 -32.21 23.07
CA GLU A 691 -1.87 -32.93 21.87
C GLU A 691 -3.02 -32.96 20.86
N ILE A 692 -2.92 -32.13 19.82
CA ILE A 692 -3.86 -32.13 18.70
C ILE A 692 -3.40 -33.23 17.74
N HIS A 693 -4.19 -34.29 17.59
CA HIS A 693 -4.01 -35.34 16.58
C HIS A 693 -5.03 -35.11 15.46
N PRO A 694 -4.73 -34.26 14.46
CA PRO A 694 -5.69 -33.98 13.40
C PRO A 694 -5.85 -35.20 12.50
N HIS A 695 -7.08 -35.45 12.08
CA HIS A 695 -7.40 -36.47 11.08
C HIS A 695 -7.70 -35.81 9.75
N VAL A 696 -7.02 -36.25 8.70
CA VAL A 696 -7.09 -35.66 7.37
C VAL A 696 -8.05 -36.47 6.50
N PHE A 697 -9.07 -35.83 5.95
CA PHE A 697 -9.98 -36.45 4.99
C PHE A 697 -9.76 -35.88 3.60
N LEU A 698 -9.48 -36.75 2.62
CA LEU A 698 -9.24 -36.40 1.22
C LEU A 698 -10.23 -37.13 0.31
N PRO A 699 -11.22 -36.45 -0.27
CA PRO A 699 -11.95 -36.97 -1.41
C PRO A 699 -11.11 -36.85 -2.68
N PHE A 700 -10.97 -37.95 -3.41
CA PHE A 700 -10.19 -38.06 -4.65
C PHE A 700 -11.14 -38.37 -5.81
N PHE A 701 -11.43 -37.37 -6.64
CA PHE A 701 -12.24 -37.48 -7.85
C PHE A 701 -11.38 -37.61 -9.12
N GLY A 702 -10.13 -37.16 -9.06
CA GLY A 702 -9.15 -37.27 -10.14
C GLY A 702 -8.81 -35.94 -10.78
N GLY A 703 -7.68 -35.91 -11.49
CA GLY A 703 -7.10 -34.69 -12.04
C GLY A 703 -5.82 -34.23 -11.31
N PRO A 704 -5.05 -33.31 -11.92
CA PRO A 704 -3.77 -32.83 -11.40
C PRO A 704 -3.84 -32.24 -9.99
N ASP A 705 -4.91 -31.52 -9.66
CA ASP A 705 -5.09 -30.89 -8.36
C ASP A 705 -5.30 -31.94 -7.26
N ASP A 706 -6.09 -32.98 -7.53
CA ASP A 706 -6.33 -34.10 -6.61
C ASP A 706 -5.08 -35.00 -6.46
N ARG A 707 -4.30 -35.17 -7.53
CA ARG A 707 -3.00 -35.87 -7.45
C ARG A 707 -2.00 -35.12 -6.58
N LEU A 708 -1.97 -33.79 -6.68
CA LEU A 708 -1.20 -32.95 -5.77
C LEU A 708 -1.70 -33.11 -4.33
N ALA A 709 -3.02 -33.05 -4.12
CA ALA A 709 -3.64 -33.25 -2.82
C ALA A 709 -3.26 -34.61 -2.19
N LEU A 710 -3.30 -35.69 -2.97
CA LEU A 710 -2.87 -37.01 -2.52
C LEU A 710 -1.41 -37.03 -2.08
N SER A 711 -0.50 -36.51 -2.91
CA SER A 711 0.93 -36.46 -2.56
C SER A 711 1.20 -35.61 -1.32
N PHE A 712 0.44 -34.51 -1.15
CA PHE A 712 0.57 -33.61 -0.03
C PHE A 712 0.01 -34.19 1.27
N VAL A 713 -1.11 -34.92 1.23
CA VAL A 713 -1.64 -35.64 2.40
C VAL A 713 -0.67 -36.71 2.88
N VAL A 714 -0.04 -37.47 1.96
CA VAL A 714 1.02 -38.42 2.31
C VAL A 714 2.20 -37.69 2.97
N GLN A 715 2.56 -36.51 2.48
CA GLN A 715 3.58 -35.68 3.12
C GLN A 715 3.17 -35.21 4.53
N LEU A 716 1.92 -34.77 4.75
CA LEU A 716 1.43 -34.38 6.08
C LEU A 716 1.49 -35.57 7.05
N CYS A 717 1.14 -36.78 6.59
CA CYS A 717 1.22 -38.00 7.38
C CYS A 717 2.65 -38.44 7.73
N THR A 718 3.69 -37.76 7.23
CA THR A 718 5.07 -37.96 7.74
C THR A 718 5.21 -37.46 9.18
N ASN A 719 4.33 -36.57 9.63
CA ASN A 719 4.16 -36.23 11.03
C ASN A 719 3.44 -37.38 11.76
N ASP A 720 4.02 -37.86 12.87
CA ASP A 720 3.50 -39.00 13.62
C ASP A 720 2.15 -38.74 14.30
N ALA A 721 1.78 -37.47 14.49
CA ALA A 721 0.52 -37.08 15.09
C ALA A 721 -0.67 -37.11 14.11
N ILE A 722 -0.42 -37.21 12.78
CA ILE A 722 -1.42 -37.05 11.73
C ILE A 722 -1.83 -38.41 11.17
N THR A 723 -3.15 -38.62 11.06
CA THR A 723 -3.74 -39.78 10.38
C THR A 723 -4.59 -39.30 9.20
N ALA A 724 -4.83 -40.14 8.20
CA ALA A 724 -5.63 -39.73 7.06
C ALA A 724 -6.55 -40.83 6.53
N THR A 725 -7.69 -40.42 5.99
CA THR A 725 -8.61 -41.24 5.20
C THR A 725 -8.73 -40.63 3.81
N VAL A 726 -8.35 -41.40 2.79
CA VAL A 726 -8.42 -41.02 1.39
C VAL A 726 -9.52 -41.84 0.72
N VAL A 727 -10.54 -41.17 0.20
CA VAL A 727 -11.69 -41.81 -0.45
C VAL A 727 -11.67 -41.49 -1.93
N ARG A 728 -11.40 -42.50 -2.77
CA ARG A 728 -11.55 -42.39 -4.22
C ARG A 728 -13.01 -42.62 -4.60
N VAL A 729 -13.65 -41.61 -5.15
CA VAL A 729 -15.06 -41.67 -5.52
C VAL A 729 -15.19 -41.72 -7.04
N LYS A 730 -15.89 -42.74 -7.54
CA LYS A 730 -16.26 -42.84 -8.95
C LYS A 730 -17.77 -42.68 -9.08
N LYS A 731 -18.21 -41.82 -10.00
CA LYS A 731 -19.62 -41.71 -10.30
C LYS A 731 -20.10 -42.95 -11.04
N VAL A 732 -21.27 -43.42 -10.66
CA VAL A 732 -21.97 -44.49 -11.37
C VAL A 732 -23.13 -43.86 -12.11
N ASP A 733 -23.16 -44.04 -13.43
CA ASP A 733 -24.33 -43.66 -14.22
C ASP A 733 -25.50 -44.54 -13.80
N SER A 734 -26.59 -43.91 -13.34
CA SER A 734 -27.85 -44.60 -13.10
C SER A 734 -28.27 -45.31 -14.39
N ASN A 735 -28.57 -46.61 -14.31
CA ASN A 735 -28.93 -47.50 -15.43
C ASN A 735 -30.21 -47.10 -16.22
N ASP A 736 -30.72 -45.88 -16.05
CA ASP A 736 -31.75 -45.33 -16.91
C ASP A 736 -31.12 -44.80 -18.20
N LEU A 737 -31.17 -45.65 -19.23
CA LEU A 737 -31.09 -45.24 -20.64
C LEU A 737 -32.19 -44.21 -20.94
N SER A 738 -31.99 -42.97 -20.52
CA SER A 738 -32.59 -41.82 -21.16
C SER A 738 -31.65 -41.37 -22.30
N PRO A 739 -32.19 -41.03 -23.48
CA PRO A 739 -31.36 -40.78 -24.64
C PRO A 739 -30.47 -39.58 -24.36
N MET A 740 -29.16 -39.81 -24.52
CA MET A 740 -28.09 -38.85 -24.77
C MET A 740 -28.61 -37.39 -24.84
N SER A 741 -28.49 -36.64 -23.74
CA SER A 741 -28.61 -35.18 -23.81
C SER A 741 -27.47 -34.71 -24.68
N THR A 742 -27.83 -34.50 -25.93
CA THR A 742 -26.95 -34.00 -26.97
C THR A 742 -26.52 -32.60 -26.52
N ILE A 743 -25.34 -32.18 -26.96
CA ILE A 743 -24.63 -30.93 -26.65
C ILE A 743 -25.47 -29.63 -26.85
N GLU A 744 -26.74 -29.74 -27.25
CA GLU A 744 -27.68 -28.64 -27.51
C GLU A 744 -28.58 -28.24 -26.31
N ASP A 745 -28.81 -29.11 -25.32
CA ASP A 745 -29.75 -28.79 -24.20
C ASP A 745 -29.23 -27.75 -23.19
N ILE A 746 -27.97 -27.33 -23.31
CA ILE A 746 -27.38 -26.27 -22.47
C ILE A 746 -27.92 -24.86 -22.87
N LYS A 747 -28.67 -24.72 -23.96
CA LYS A 747 -29.24 -23.42 -24.39
C LYS A 747 -30.68 -23.14 -23.96
N GLY A 748 -31.35 -24.05 -23.23
CA GLY A 748 -32.82 -24.07 -23.19
C GLY A 748 -33.56 -23.77 -21.88
N THR A 749 -32.91 -23.52 -20.74
CA THR A 749 -33.63 -23.39 -19.45
C THR A 749 -33.41 -22.04 -18.76
N HIS A 750 -34.34 -21.11 -19.01
CA HIS A 750 -34.51 -19.89 -18.22
C HIS A 750 -35.10 -20.23 -16.83
N PHE A 751 -34.25 -20.26 -15.81
CA PHE A 751 -34.61 -20.19 -14.38
C PHE A 751 -33.70 -19.17 -13.68
N PRO A 752 -34.16 -18.50 -12.61
CA PRO A 752 -33.69 -17.15 -12.26
C PRO A 752 -32.20 -17.16 -11.93
N SER A 753 -31.45 -16.39 -12.72
CA SER A 753 -30.05 -16.10 -12.45
C SER A 753 -29.90 -15.53 -11.04
N LEU A 754 -29.03 -16.13 -10.21
CA LEU A 754 -28.47 -15.42 -9.06
C LEU A 754 -27.99 -14.03 -9.57
N GLY A 755 -28.39 -12.99 -8.84
CA GLY A 755 -28.45 -11.61 -9.34
C GLY A 755 -27.24 -11.15 -10.15
N HIS A 756 -27.54 -10.49 -11.27
CA HIS A 756 -26.60 -9.70 -12.06
C HIS A 756 -26.05 -8.52 -11.23
N GLY A 757 -25.10 -8.78 -10.34
CA GLY A 757 -24.05 -7.81 -10.03
C GLY A 757 -23.05 -7.84 -11.17
N GLN A 758 -22.67 -6.68 -11.71
CA GLN A 758 -21.67 -6.54 -12.77
C GLN A 758 -20.33 -7.15 -12.35
N SER A 759 -20.16 -8.46 -12.56
CA SER A 759 -18.89 -9.15 -12.48
C SER A 759 -18.12 -8.76 -13.74
N LEU A 760 -17.09 -7.92 -13.58
CA LEU A 760 -16.08 -7.69 -14.61
C LEU A 760 -15.57 -9.07 -15.07
N ASN A 761 -15.84 -9.41 -16.34
CA ASN A 761 -15.42 -10.65 -16.98
C ASN A 761 -13.88 -10.76 -16.99
N PHE A 762 -13.29 -11.26 -15.90
CA PHE A 762 -11.90 -11.68 -15.88
C PHE A 762 -11.83 -13.15 -16.32
N PRO A 763 -10.87 -13.51 -17.18
CA PRO A 763 -10.69 -14.90 -17.58
C PRO A 763 -10.36 -15.72 -16.33
N ASP A 764 -11.24 -16.66 -15.99
CA ASP A 764 -10.84 -17.80 -15.17
C ASP A 764 -9.70 -18.53 -15.89
N THR A 765 -8.89 -19.31 -15.19
CA THR A 765 -7.83 -20.12 -15.82
C THR A 765 -8.40 -20.85 -17.05
N VAL A 766 -8.03 -20.40 -18.25
CA VAL A 766 -8.59 -20.91 -19.51
C VAL A 766 -7.89 -22.24 -19.79
N TYR A 767 -8.58 -23.34 -19.51
CA TYR A 767 -8.06 -24.67 -19.79
C TYR A 767 -8.28 -25.01 -21.26
N GLY A 768 -7.30 -25.70 -21.86
CA GLY A 768 -7.39 -26.18 -23.24
C GLY A 768 -8.60 -27.11 -23.41
N GLN A 769 -9.19 -27.12 -24.62
CA GLN A 769 -10.35 -27.96 -24.91
C GLN A 769 -10.08 -29.43 -24.55
N HIS A 770 -11.00 -30.03 -23.80
CA HIS A 770 -10.96 -31.44 -23.45
C HIS A 770 -11.07 -32.28 -24.72
N SER A 771 -9.97 -32.91 -25.14
CA SER A 771 -10.02 -33.96 -26.15
C SER A 771 -10.18 -35.31 -25.44
N THR A 772 -10.75 -36.29 -26.13
CA THR A 772 -10.84 -37.67 -25.60
C THR A 772 -9.47 -38.21 -25.20
N GLN A 773 -8.41 -37.77 -25.90
CA GLN A 773 -7.03 -38.12 -25.62
C GLN A 773 -6.53 -37.50 -24.30
N THR A 774 -6.81 -36.22 -24.01
CA THR A 774 -6.38 -35.59 -22.75
C THR A 774 -7.11 -36.17 -21.54
N ARG A 775 -8.36 -36.61 -21.70
CA ARG A 775 -9.12 -37.32 -20.67
C ARG A 775 -8.51 -38.68 -20.34
N LEU A 776 -8.25 -39.52 -21.34
CA LEU A 776 -7.63 -40.85 -21.14
C LEU A 776 -6.24 -40.75 -20.51
N GLN A 777 -5.46 -39.74 -20.89
CA GLN A 777 -4.15 -39.47 -20.28
C GLN A 777 -4.28 -39.09 -18.80
N SER A 778 -5.27 -38.25 -18.44
CA SER A 778 -5.49 -37.88 -17.04
C SER A 778 -5.97 -39.07 -16.20
N GLU A 779 -6.93 -39.85 -16.70
CA GLU A 779 -7.42 -41.05 -16.01
C GLU A 779 -6.31 -42.09 -15.79
N THR A 780 -5.41 -42.25 -16.78
CA THR A 780 -4.24 -43.11 -16.64
C THR A 780 -3.29 -42.56 -15.56
N ALA A 781 -3.01 -41.26 -15.56
CA ALA A 781 -2.18 -40.63 -14.53
C ALA A 781 -2.79 -40.72 -13.13
N ASP A 782 -4.12 -40.64 -13.00
CA ASP A 782 -4.84 -40.81 -11.74
C ASP A 782 -4.71 -42.25 -11.22
N ASN A 783 -4.85 -43.24 -12.10
CA ASN A 783 -4.64 -44.64 -11.74
C ASN A 783 -3.19 -44.91 -11.31
N ILE A 784 -2.21 -44.30 -11.99
CA ILE A 784 -0.79 -44.42 -11.62
C ILE A 784 -0.54 -43.80 -10.24
N ALA A 785 -1.03 -42.58 -10.01
CA ALA A 785 -0.86 -41.90 -8.72
C ALA A 785 -1.53 -42.67 -7.57
N TRP A 786 -2.72 -43.22 -7.82
CA TRP A 786 -3.43 -44.06 -6.85
C TRP A 786 -2.67 -45.36 -6.56
N ALA A 787 -2.22 -46.07 -7.60
CA ALA A 787 -1.46 -47.32 -7.47
C ALA A 787 -0.10 -47.10 -6.79
N GLN A 788 0.51 -45.94 -6.99
CA GLN A 788 1.79 -45.58 -6.35
C GLN A 788 1.71 -45.62 -4.81
N PHE A 789 0.58 -45.24 -4.21
CA PHE A 789 0.42 -45.20 -2.76
C PHE A 789 -0.35 -46.40 -2.18
N THR A 790 -1.15 -47.09 -2.99
CA THR A 790 -1.94 -48.25 -2.55
C THR A 790 -1.26 -49.59 -2.78
N SER A 791 -0.32 -49.69 -3.73
CA SER A 791 0.34 -50.96 -4.03
C SER A 791 1.53 -51.24 -3.11
N HIS A 792 1.61 -52.46 -2.58
CA HIS A 792 2.72 -52.91 -1.70
C HIS A 792 4.02 -53.21 -2.45
N THR A 793 4.07 -53.00 -3.78
CA THR A 793 5.18 -53.46 -4.64
C THR A 793 6.17 -52.35 -5.02
N THR A 794 5.82 -51.08 -4.84
CA THR A 794 6.72 -49.95 -5.13
C THR A 794 7.66 -49.65 -3.96
N PRO A 795 8.99 -49.62 -4.15
CA PRO A 795 9.93 -49.27 -3.10
C PRO A 795 9.84 -47.76 -2.79
N HIS A 796 9.31 -47.43 -1.62
CA HIS A 796 9.24 -46.06 -1.10
C HIS A 796 10.41 -45.76 -0.16
N LYS A 797 10.78 -44.48 -0.02
CA LYS A 797 11.67 -44.06 1.08
C LYS A 797 11.04 -44.45 2.41
N ALA A 798 11.86 -44.83 3.39
CA ALA A 798 11.37 -45.28 4.71
C ALA A 798 10.38 -44.31 5.37
N GLU A 799 10.58 -43.00 5.17
CA GLU A 799 9.68 -41.94 5.66
C GLU A 799 8.26 -42.03 5.08
N VAL A 800 8.16 -42.28 3.77
CA VAL A 800 6.87 -42.38 3.06
C VAL A 800 6.17 -43.70 3.40
N ALA A 801 6.93 -44.79 3.54
CA ALA A 801 6.38 -46.07 3.99
C ALA A 801 5.76 -45.99 5.40
N HIS A 802 6.38 -45.23 6.31
CA HIS A 802 5.85 -44.99 7.65
C HIS A 802 4.62 -44.07 7.64
N ALA A 803 4.57 -43.09 6.73
CA ALA A 803 3.38 -42.25 6.55
C ALA A 803 2.19 -43.09 6.04
N LEU A 804 2.42 -43.96 5.05
CA LEU A 804 1.37 -44.78 4.44
C LEU A 804 0.70 -45.77 5.39
N SER A 805 1.37 -46.22 6.46
CA SER A 805 0.73 -47.10 7.46
C SER A 805 -0.37 -46.41 8.27
N ARG A 806 -0.43 -45.07 8.22
CA ARG A 806 -1.45 -44.24 8.87
C ARG A 806 -2.51 -43.68 7.92
N VAL A 807 -2.43 -44.05 6.64
CA VAL A 807 -3.38 -43.62 5.61
C VAL A 807 -4.32 -44.78 5.28
N THR A 808 -5.62 -44.56 5.46
CA THR A 808 -6.65 -45.52 5.07
C THR A 808 -7.17 -45.16 3.68
N PHE A 809 -7.06 -46.08 2.73
CA PHE A 809 -7.56 -45.90 1.36
C PHE A 809 -8.89 -46.61 1.18
N LEU A 810 -9.90 -45.90 0.69
CA LEU A 810 -11.23 -46.42 0.39
C LEU A 810 -11.59 -46.12 -1.07
N GLU A 811 -12.27 -47.05 -1.74
CA GLU A 811 -12.89 -46.81 -3.04
C GLU A 811 -14.41 -46.90 -2.90
N GLU A 812 -15.12 -45.83 -3.29
CA GLU A 812 -16.58 -45.74 -3.20
C GLU A 812 -17.17 -45.43 -4.58
N GLN A 813 -18.37 -45.95 -4.81
CA GLN A 813 -19.15 -45.73 -6.03
C GLN A 813 -20.49 -45.09 -5.66
N ALA A 814 -20.82 -43.95 -6.29
CA ALA A 814 -22.02 -43.19 -5.94
C ALA A 814 -22.67 -42.52 -7.17
N VAL A 815 -24.00 -42.38 -7.16
CA VAL A 815 -24.75 -41.65 -8.20
C VAL A 815 -24.61 -40.12 -8.00
N ALA A 816 -24.60 -39.68 -6.75
CA ALA A 816 -24.36 -38.30 -6.31
C ALA A 816 -23.03 -38.24 -5.52
N PRO A 817 -21.89 -38.16 -6.22
CA PRO A 817 -20.56 -38.32 -5.63
C PRO A 817 -20.22 -37.24 -4.59
N LEU A 818 -20.64 -36.00 -4.79
CA LEU A 818 -20.29 -34.88 -3.92
C LEU A 818 -21.20 -34.82 -2.67
N HIS A 819 -22.48 -35.22 -2.76
CA HIS A 819 -23.33 -35.48 -1.58
C HIS A 819 -22.75 -36.59 -0.71
N ARG A 820 -22.34 -37.71 -1.33
CA ARG A 820 -21.79 -38.86 -0.63
C ARG A 820 -20.52 -38.52 0.15
N VAL A 821 -19.64 -37.71 -0.45
CA VAL A 821 -18.40 -37.26 0.18
C VAL A 821 -18.65 -36.36 1.39
N VAL A 822 -19.62 -35.44 1.31
CA VAL A 822 -20.03 -34.61 2.44
C VAL A 822 -20.56 -35.49 3.58
N ASP A 823 -21.41 -36.48 3.27
CA ASP A 823 -21.95 -37.40 4.26
C ASP A 823 -20.86 -38.25 4.93
N LEU A 824 -19.89 -38.76 4.14
CA LEU A 824 -18.75 -39.52 4.66
C LEU A 824 -17.86 -38.67 5.57
N ALA A 825 -17.57 -37.43 5.19
CA ALA A 825 -16.81 -36.52 6.04
C ALA A 825 -17.56 -36.20 7.34
N ALA A 826 -18.89 -36.05 7.30
CA ALA A 826 -19.70 -35.85 8.49
C ALA A 826 -19.70 -37.09 9.41
N GLN A 827 -19.69 -38.29 8.82
CA GLN A 827 -19.55 -39.54 9.57
C GLN A 827 -18.18 -39.65 10.24
N GLU A 828 -17.10 -39.32 9.53
CA GLU A 828 -15.74 -39.31 10.11
C GLU A 828 -15.60 -38.27 11.22
N ALA A 829 -16.16 -37.06 11.04
CA ALA A 829 -16.23 -36.05 12.11
C ALA A 829 -16.95 -36.55 13.36
N SER A 830 -17.99 -37.39 13.20
CA SER A 830 -18.74 -37.98 14.32
C SER A 830 -18.04 -39.18 14.97
N ARG A 831 -17.29 -39.97 14.19
CA ARG A 831 -16.54 -41.15 14.67
C ARG A 831 -15.36 -40.75 15.54
N GLU A 832 -14.66 -39.71 15.13
CA GLU A 832 -13.48 -39.20 15.83
C GLU A 832 -13.80 -37.91 16.60
N SER A 833 -14.84 -37.89 17.44
CA SER A 833 -15.30 -36.69 18.15
C SER A 833 -14.25 -36.00 19.05
N ILE A 834 -13.08 -36.62 19.24
CA ILE A 834 -11.95 -36.14 20.03
C ILE A 834 -10.88 -35.47 19.14
N ARG A 835 -10.86 -35.75 17.82
CA ARG A 835 -9.84 -35.25 16.88
C ARG A 835 -10.45 -34.23 15.94
N PRO A 836 -9.79 -33.08 15.70
CA PRO A 836 -10.32 -32.13 14.74
C PRO A 836 -10.13 -32.66 13.31
N LEU A 837 -11.21 -32.62 12.54
CA LEU A 837 -11.21 -33.02 11.13
C LEU A 837 -10.59 -31.93 10.26
N PHE A 838 -9.68 -32.33 9.39
CA PHE A 838 -9.03 -31.47 8.41
C PHE A 838 -9.31 -31.97 7.00
N ILE A 839 -9.93 -31.15 6.15
CA ILE A 839 -10.32 -31.59 4.81
C ILE A 839 -9.33 -31.03 3.80
N VAL A 840 -8.72 -31.91 3.00
CA VAL A 840 -7.81 -31.54 1.90
C VAL A 840 -8.50 -31.89 0.59
N THR A 841 -8.51 -30.98 -0.38
CA THR A 841 -9.18 -31.21 -1.67
C THR A 841 -8.45 -30.49 -2.80
N GLY A 842 -8.44 -31.07 -3.99
CA GLY A 842 -8.04 -30.34 -5.19
C GLY A 842 -9.13 -29.37 -5.63
N ARG A 843 -8.73 -28.23 -6.20
CA ARG A 843 -9.67 -27.22 -6.75
C ARG A 843 -10.57 -27.79 -7.85
N SER A 844 -10.22 -28.94 -8.43
CA SER A 844 -11.05 -29.77 -9.33
C SER A 844 -11.57 -29.05 -10.58
N ARG A 845 -10.75 -28.16 -11.17
CA ARG A 845 -11.12 -27.40 -12.39
C ARG A 845 -10.34 -27.77 -13.64
N ARG A 846 -9.25 -28.55 -13.50
CA ARG A 846 -8.34 -28.92 -14.59
C ARG A 846 -8.41 -30.41 -14.84
N LEU A 847 -8.68 -30.83 -16.08
CA LEU A 847 -8.65 -32.25 -16.51
C LEU A 847 -9.43 -33.23 -15.60
N ALA A 848 -10.39 -32.74 -14.81
CA ALA A 848 -11.28 -33.59 -14.05
C ALA A 848 -12.12 -34.41 -15.02
N ALA A 849 -12.33 -35.69 -14.70
CA ALA A 849 -13.15 -36.56 -15.53
C ALA A 849 -14.62 -36.09 -15.58
N GLU A 850 -15.06 -35.36 -14.55
CA GLU A 850 -16.44 -34.95 -14.33
C GLU A 850 -16.53 -33.53 -13.74
N SER A 851 -17.63 -32.82 -14.03
CA SER A 851 -17.96 -31.53 -13.41
C SER A 851 -19.03 -31.72 -12.34
N HIS A 852 -18.84 -31.12 -11.16
CA HIS A 852 -19.76 -31.21 -10.04
C HIS A 852 -20.64 -29.96 -9.86
N GLU A 853 -20.63 -29.04 -10.83
CA GLU A 853 -21.32 -27.74 -10.71
C GLU A 853 -22.84 -27.89 -10.51
N VAL A 854 -23.47 -28.82 -11.23
CA VAL A 854 -24.92 -29.10 -11.11
C VAL A 854 -25.26 -29.63 -9.73
N GLU A 855 -24.47 -30.58 -9.24
CA GLU A 855 -24.66 -31.21 -7.93
C GLU A 855 -24.43 -30.21 -6.78
N LEU A 856 -23.43 -29.34 -6.91
CA LEU A 856 -23.17 -28.26 -5.95
C LEU A 856 -24.34 -27.28 -5.85
N ARG A 857 -24.93 -26.87 -6.98
CA ARG A 857 -26.11 -25.97 -6.98
C ARG A 857 -27.29 -26.60 -6.26
N GLN A 858 -27.48 -27.90 -6.44
CA GLN A 858 -28.51 -28.64 -5.74
C GLN A 858 -28.27 -28.62 -4.22
N LEU A 859 -27.06 -28.95 -3.75
CA LEU A 859 -26.71 -28.90 -2.32
C LEU A 859 -26.89 -27.53 -1.67
N ILE A 860 -26.46 -26.47 -2.36
CA ILE A 860 -26.62 -25.09 -1.89
C ILE A 860 -28.12 -24.77 -1.70
N SER A 861 -28.96 -25.20 -2.63
CA SER A 861 -30.41 -25.01 -2.54
C SER A 861 -31.05 -25.81 -1.40
N GLU A 862 -30.59 -27.05 -1.17
CA GLU A 862 -31.09 -27.94 -0.13
C GLU A 862 -30.75 -27.44 1.28
N LYS A 863 -29.52 -26.94 1.48
CA LYS A 863 -29.03 -26.44 2.78
C LYS A 863 -29.44 -24.99 3.08
N ARG A 864 -30.04 -24.26 2.12
CA ARG A 864 -30.43 -22.84 2.24
C ARG A 864 -29.29 -21.91 2.67
N VAL A 865 -28.05 -22.22 2.32
CA VAL A 865 -26.88 -21.39 2.60
C VAL A 865 -26.54 -20.55 1.37
N SER A 866 -26.28 -19.25 1.55
CA SER A 866 -25.85 -18.37 0.46
C SER A 866 -24.32 -18.26 0.43
N ILE A 867 -23.67 -18.87 -0.56
CA ILE A 867 -22.25 -18.63 -0.85
C ILE A 867 -22.15 -17.62 -1.99
N GLY A 868 -21.33 -16.57 -1.82
CA GLY A 868 -21.04 -15.62 -2.89
C GLY A 868 -20.47 -16.32 -4.12
N SER A 869 -20.97 -15.98 -5.32
CA SER A 869 -20.56 -16.64 -6.56
C SER A 869 -19.05 -16.63 -6.81
N ASP A 870 -18.37 -15.56 -6.38
CA ASP A 870 -16.92 -15.42 -6.52
C ASP A 870 -16.15 -16.29 -5.51
N ALA A 871 -16.69 -16.51 -4.31
CA ALA A 871 -16.11 -17.42 -3.33
C ALA A 871 -16.17 -18.88 -3.81
N ALA A 872 -17.33 -19.32 -4.32
CA ALA A 872 -17.48 -20.66 -4.89
C ALA A 872 -16.52 -20.89 -6.08
N LYS A 873 -16.35 -19.90 -6.96
CA LYS A 873 -15.38 -19.96 -8.07
C LYS A 873 -13.93 -20.01 -7.62
N THR A 874 -13.62 -19.38 -6.48
CA THR A 874 -12.27 -19.36 -5.90
C THR A 874 -11.94 -20.73 -5.31
N LEU A 875 -12.86 -21.30 -4.53
CA LEU A 875 -12.70 -22.58 -3.82
C LEU A 875 -12.70 -23.81 -4.73
N GLY A 876 -13.48 -23.78 -5.81
CA GLY A 876 -13.77 -25.01 -6.57
C GLY A 876 -14.92 -25.79 -5.97
N ASP A 877 -15.47 -26.72 -6.75
CA ASP A 877 -16.81 -27.25 -6.50
C ASP A 877 -16.87 -28.10 -5.22
N VAL A 878 -15.85 -28.93 -4.99
CA VAL A 878 -15.74 -29.83 -3.83
C VAL A 878 -15.58 -29.04 -2.53
N ALA A 879 -14.65 -28.08 -2.49
CA ALA A 879 -14.44 -27.24 -1.32
C ALA A 879 -15.66 -26.36 -1.02
N ALA A 880 -16.32 -25.81 -2.05
CA ALA A 880 -17.54 -25.03 -1.90
C ALA A 880 -18.68 -25.87 -1.29
N ALA A 881 -18.74 -27.17 -1.58
CA ALA A 881 -19.73 -28.07 -0.99
C ALA A 881 -19.57 -28.21 0.52
N PHE A 882 -18.35 -28.47 1.00
CA PHE A 882 -18.06 -28.56 2.45
C PHE A 882 -18.32 -27.25 3.18
N VAL A 883 -18.05 -26.13 2.50
CA VAL A 883 -18.39 -24.80 3.00
C VAL A 883 -19.91 -24.62 3.11
N ALA A 884 -20.67 -25.02 2.09
CA ALA A 884 -22.14 -24.90 2.04
C ALA A 884 -22.84 -25.77 3.08
N THR A 885 -22.26 -26.92 3.43
CA THR A 885 -22.86 -27.87 4.36
C THR A 885 -22.55 -27.56 5.81
N GLY A 886 -21.78 -26.50 6.10
CA GLY A 886 -21.41 -26.11 7.45
C GLY A 886 -20.49 -27.11 8.15
N ALA A 887 -19.65 -27.83 7.39
CA ALA A 887 -18.70 -28.76 8.00
C ALA A 887 -17.78 -27.99 8.96
N ASN A 888 -17.76 -28.39 10.24
CA ASN A 888 -16.91 -27.80 11.28
C ASN A 888 -15.47 -28.35 11.15
N ALA A 889 -14.87 -28.12 9.99
CA ALA A 889 -13.55 -28.61 9.61
C ALA A 889 -12.80 -27.50 8.85
N SER A 890 -11.52 -27.34 9.13
CA SER A 890 -10.67 -26.46 8.32
C SER A 890 -10.39 -27.10 6.96
N LEU A 891 -10.26 -26.28 5.93
CA LEU A 891 -10.19 -26.71 4.54
C LEU A 891 -8.86 -26.30 3.91
N LEU A 892 -8.26 -27.20 3.15
CA LEU A 892 -7.08 -26.93 2.33
C LEU A 892 -7.39 -27.23 0.87
N VAL A 893 -7.43 -26.19 0.06
CA VAL A 893 -7.68 -26.27 -1.38
C VAL A 893 -6.37 -26.18 -2.13
N LEU A 894 -6.05 -27.19 -2.94
CA LEU A 894 -4.80 -27.29 -3.67
C LEU A 894 -5.00 -27.07 -5.17
N GLN A 895 -4.08 -26.37 -5.81
CA GLN A 895 -3.97 -26.27 -7.26
C GLN A 895 -2.55 -26.60 -7.71
N ALA A 896 -2.44 -27.52 -8.66
CA ALA A 896 -1.17 -27.92 -9.24
C ALA A 896 -0.66 -26.88 -10.26
N ARG A 897 0.67 -26.73 -10.32
CA ARG A 897 1.36 -25.85 -11.28
C ARG A 897 0.98 -26.19 -12.73
N ASN A 898 0.95 -25.16 -13.56
CA ASN A 898 0.55 -25.29 -14.97
C ASN A 898 1.55 -26.08 -15.83
#